data_AF-A0A1Q6TSA3-F1
#
_entry.id   AF-A0A1Q6TSA3-F1
#
_cell.length_a   1.000
_cell.length_b   1.000
_cell.length_c   1.000
_cell.angle_alpha   90.00
_cell.angle_beta   90.00
_cell.angle_gamma   90.00
#
_symmetry.space_group_name_H-M   'P 1'
#
loop_
_entity.id
_entity.type
_entity.pdbx_description
1 polymer ?
#
loop_
_entity_poly.entity_id
_entity_poly.type
_entity_poly.pdbx_seq_one_letter_code
_entity_poly.pdbx_strand_id
1 'polypeptide(L)'
;MAINPVQPNIENTKSHIPYREAKGTIKTDKNVKPLPPEGHLVHDSWTMLPKYFLKDIAYDMKAVKDGFQGNANDHQLGRLNDVGLKLGGIGIATMLAARTKNPMVRIMEYAGLGAFLAAMSIYPQVAINAPSRIVQGFDIGKEYIDDQGRKKSVLQDPNYIPFDMYQGDYPGEDLDIIGDRLGIPRGVKNRDDLTKEQMRKIGIQNNTLWMMTAASVPVFSALICCGLEKLIAPALEKARNSRYNSKINHALNVTEKMSEQINSIPANKLSKDVEKILVNYKNQELPKAEFDNLMKLFTKNMDANASEGIKADLEKIFMNEKNGVKSYLLPDNLADDIAGSIKENLSSRNRATLEKVFVPSTSEINEILGKAGSKEITEDQLQNIKGEFKKLFEKNMENESGISKTALKAYENEVLDSISKKIKGNSSNYVSENNIKDVVDFAKVMGEFKENQKVLDKCKSFKIEYAPETVIARSYGKFESTLLDVLDIKYKDLKQISESDKYAQEIFEKKLEALTKDEVKYQKAIEKLSKVMSEMEVNLNGKNDTASHMKDLISGIENNYNNTAKRLNNIGKFKNTIDRLVKEDVSTLSNSVKSRKDLYEFLDGVKKDKYAGIKYWDNLDDAGRLEYAKYNSKGVGSSKNMEISRIVERYQGANNSFNRILHLFDVYKRPIPEGGYDKEILAKGKEALMTATSSDHTLKLNTINNPEYYKDLMRTIWLPNLDNTTQKGLDASKDLASGNIQGRLKSYIQRFQDIIGNNNIDFTKPQHILNGDAVNNYTKSSRTRMAKFNLVAQNPVDLIKNAAGKRYGNQKWLRIASGIGGAVFGTAILAQFGFGKIRNPQNIQKQVNDDANS
;
A
#
# COMPACT_ATOMS: atom_id res chain seq x y z
N MET A 1 26.86 -37.94 -12.74
CA MET A 1 28.32 -38.12 -12.91
C MET A 1 28.82 -38.89 -11.70
N ALA A 2 29.34 -40.09 -11.93
CA ALA A 2 29.97 -40.91 -10.90
C ALA A 2 31.31 -40.30 -10.50
N ILE A 3 31.61 -40.26 -9.20
CA ILE A 3 32.88 -39.80 -8.65
C ILE A 3 33.76 -41.03 -8.46
N ASN A 4 34.81 -41.15 -9.27
CA ASN A 4 35.90 -42.09 -9.00
C ASN A 4 36.77 -41.54 -7.86
N PRO A 5 37.18 -42.37 -6.89
CA PRO A 5 38.09 -41.95 -5.83
C PRO A 5 39.52 -41.83 -6.38
N VAL A 6 40.12 -40.66 -6.20
CA VAL A 6 41.57 -40.46 -6.38
C VAL A 6 42.25 -40.80 -5.05
N GLN A 7 42.98 -41.91 -5.02
CA GLN A 7 43.94 -42.22 -3.95
C GLN A 7 45.19 -41.35 -4.13
N PRO A 8 45.67 -40.65 -3.10
CA PRO A 8 47.04 -40.17 -3.06
C PRO A 8 47.94 -41.28 -2.49
N ASN A 9 48.76 -41.84 -3.37
CA ASN A 9 49.90 -42.68 -3.07
C ASN A 9 51.06 -41.76 -2.66
N ILE A 10 51.39 -41.71 -1.36
CA ILE A 10 52.65 -41.14 -0.88
C ILE A 10 53.30 -42.20 0.01
N GLU A 11 54.20 -42.97 -0.59
CA GLU A 11 55.21 -43.74 0.14
C GLU A 11 56.10 -42.76 0.90
N ASN A 12 56.07 -42.82 2.23
CA ASN A 12 57.07 -42.19 3.08
C ASN A 12 57.74 -43.26 3.96
N THR A 13 58.28 -44.29 3.31
CA THR A 13 59.22 -45.24 3.90
C THR A 13 60.65 -44.83 3.54
N LYS A 14 61.16 -43.76 4.18
CA LYS A 14 62.60 -43.57 4.38
C LYS A 14 62.87 -43.03 5.80
N SER A 15 63.24 -43.98 6.66
CA SER A 15 63.97 -43.86 7.93
C SER A 15 63.59 -42.72 8.88
N HIS A 16 62.60 -42.96 9.73
CA HIS A 16 62.57 -42.34 11.05
C HIS A 16 63.68 -42.94 11.91
N ILE A 17 64.75 -42.18 12.13
CA ILE A 17 65.54 -42.34 13.35
C ILE A 17 64.76 -41.54 14.42
N PRO A 18 64.23 -42.19 15.48
CA PRO A 18 63.57 -41.47 16.56
C PRO A 18 64.57 -40.54 17.27
N TYR A 19 64.08 -39.44 17.82
CA TYR A 19 64.82 -38.36 18.51
C TYR A 19 65.70 -38.83 19.71
N ARG A 20 65.78 -40.14 19.97
CA ARG A 20 66.64 -40.75 21.00
C ARG A 20 68.08 -41.06 20.55
N GLU A 21 68.44 -40.83 19.28
CA GLU A 21 69.80 -41.13 18.77
C GLU A 21 70.64 -39.91 18.36
N ALA A 22 70.28 -38.70 18.79
CA ALA A 22 71.22 -37.57 18.75
C ALA A 22 72.21 -37.68 19.93
N LYS A 23 73.30 -38.44 19.75
CA LYS A 23 74.48 -38.38 20.64
C LYS A 23 75.18 -37.04 20.46
N GLY A 24 74.95 -36.13 21.40
CA GLY A 24 75.65 -34.86 21.49
C GLY A 24 74.95 -33.93 22.45
N THR A 25 75.28 -34.02 23.74
CA THR A 25 74.90 -33.00 24.73
C THR A 25 75.51 -31.66 24.31
N ILE A 26 74.72 -30.77 23.74
CA ILE A 26 75.05 -29.35 23.76
C ILE A 26 74.64 -28.85 25.15
N LYS A 27 75.63 -28.68 26.03
CA LYS A 27 75.44 -27.91 27.26
C LYS A 27 75.25 -26.44 26.88
N THR A 28 74.03 -25.95 26.91
CA THR A 28 73.76 -24.51 26.91
C THR A 28 73.59 -24.04 28.35
N ASP A 29 74.69 -23.83 29.06
CA ASP A 29 74.71 -23.17 30.38
C ASP A 29 74.50 -21.63 30.27
N LYS A 30 73.86 -21.17 29.19
CA LYS A 30 73.44 -19.77 28.99
C LYS A 30 72.02 -19.77 28.44
N ASN A 31 71.06 -19.61 29.35
CA ASN A 31 69.66 -19.33 29.04
C ASN A 31 69.57 -18.01 28.26
N VAL A 32 69.65 -18.05 26.93
CA VAL A 32 69.04 -17.00 26.12
C VAL A 32 67.54 -17.18 26.28
N LYS A 33 66.94 -16.43 27.20
CA LYS A 33 65.47 -16.34 27.27
C LYS A 33 64.98 -15.90 25.89
N PRO A 34 63.93 -16.53 25.32
CA PRO A 34 63.28 -15.98 24.15
C PRO A 34 62.91 -14.51 24.43
N LEU A 35 63.06 -13.65 23.42
CA LEU A 35 62.70 -12.24 23.55
C LEU A 35 61.24 -12.16 24.01
N PRO A 36 60.91 -11.26 24.96
CA PRO A 36 59.53 -11.11 25.40
C PRO A 36 58.64 -10.78 24.20
N PRO A 37 57.45 -11.37 24.08
CA PRO A 37 56.55 -11.09 22.96
C PRO A 37 56.24 -9.58 22.93
N GLU A 38 56.37 -8.95 21.75
CA GLU A 38 56.09 -7.51 21.59
C GLU A 38 54.57 -7.20 21.57
N GLY A 39 53.73 -8.24 21.44
CA GLY A 39 52.27 -8.14 21.52
C GLY A 39 51.73 -8.38 22.93
N HIS A 40 50.50 -7.92 23.18
CA HIS A 40 49.83 -8.07 24.48
C HIS A 40 48.38 -8.59 24.34
N LEU A 41 47.92 -9.31 25.37
CA LEU A 41 46.54 -9.77 25.48
C LEU A 41 45.59 -8.59 25.71
N VAL A 42 44.40 -8.63 25.11
CA VAL A 42 43.38 -7.59 25.29
C VAL A 42 42.50 -7.92 26.50
N HIS A 43 42.32 -6.94 27.37
CA HIS A 43 41.68 -7.14 28.68
C HIS A 43 40.28 -6.53 28.70
N ASP A 44 39.25 -7.38 28.59
CA ASP A 44 37.85 -6.95 28.68
C ASP A 44 37.23 -7.30 30.04
N SER A 45 36.50 -6.35 30.63
CA SER A 45 35.88 -6.46 31.96
C SER A 45 34.43 -6.95 31.93
N TRP A 46 34.09 -7.83 32.88
CA TRP A 46 32.87 -8.66 32.91
C TRP A 46 31.57 -7.90 33.28
N THR A 47 31.65 -6.76 33.95
CA THR A 47 30.49 -6.02 34.50
C THR A 47 29.68 -5.23 33.47
N MET A 48 30.10 -5.23 32.21
CA MET A 48 29.48 -4.41 31.19
C MET A 48 28.74 -5.22 30.10
N LEU A 49 28.68 -6.55 30.17
CA LEU A 49 28.08 -7.41 29.14
C LEU A 49 26.64 -7.00 28.73
N PRO A 50 25.70 -6.73 29.66
CA PRO A 50 24.35 -6.30 29.30
C PRO A 50 24.28 -4.85 28.79
N LYS A 51 25.23 -4.01 29.23
CA LYS A 51 25.33 -2.59 28.89
C LYS A 51 25.98 -2.39 27.52
N TYR A 52 26.96 -3.23 27.16
CA TYR A 52 27.52 -3.35 25.82
C TYR A 52 26.55 -4.03 24.87
N PHE A 53 25.79 -5.05 25.30
CA PHE A 53 24.76 -5.71 24.48
C PHE A 53 23.75 -4.72 23.84
N LEU A 54 23.17 -3.81 24.62
CA LEU A 54 22.25 -2.79 24.07
C LEU A 54 22.96 -1.66 23.31
N LYS A 55 24.17 -1.30 23.74
CA LYS A 55 24.96 -0.21 23.14
C LYS A 55 25.58 -0.61 21.80
N ASP A 56 26.01 -1.86 21.67
CA ASP A 56 26.61 -2.44 20.46
C ASP A 56 25.53 -2.74 19.42
N ILE A 57 24.33 -3.21 19.80
CA ILE A 57 23.19 -3.30 18.87
C ILE A 57 22.82 -1.92 18.30
N ALA A 58 22.77 -0.88 19.15
CA ALA A 58 22.50 0.47 18.69
C ALA A 58 23.63 1.05 17.81
N TYR A 59 24.88 0.68 18.10
CA TYR A 59 26.07 1.12 17.37
C TYR A 59 26.23 0.39 16.03
N ASP A 60 25.95 -0.91 15.95
CA ASP A 60 25.96 -1.71 14.72
C ASP A 60 24.83 -1.31 13.79
N MET A 61 23.64 -1.02 14.33
CA MET A 61 22.54 -0.46 13.55
C MET A 61 22.89 0.94 13.00
N LYS A 62 23.62 1.74 13.78
CA LYS A 62 24.17 3.02 13.33
C LYS A 62 25.23 2.81 12.24
N ALA A 63 26.14 1.84 12.38
CA ALA A 63 27.17 1.54 11.38
C ALA A 63 26.58 1.03 10.06
N VAL A 64 25.50 0.24 10.08
CA VAL A 64 24.77 -0.19 8.88
C VAL A 64 24.06 0.99 8.21
N LYS A 65 23.44 1.88 9.00
CA LYS A 65 22.83 3.12 8.51
C LYS A 65 23.88 4.06 7.89
N ASP A 66 24.99 4.28 8.58
CA ASP A 66 26.07 5.16 8.14
C ASP A 66 26.77 4.56 6.91
N GLY A 67 26.90 3.23 6.83
CA GLY A 67 27.37 2.51 5.63
C GLY A 67 26.43 2.66 4.43
N PHE A 68 25.11 2.62 4.62
CA PHE A 68 24.13 2.89 3.57
C PHE A 68 24.13 4.35 3.09
N GLN A 69 24.53 5.28 3.95
CA GLN A 69 24.63 6.71 3.64
C GLN A 69 26.02 7.12 3.14
N GLY A 70 27.00 6.20 3.09
CA GLY A 70 28.38 6.49 2.72
C GLY A 70 29.18 7.26 3.78
N ASN A 71 28.70 7.30 5.02
CA ASN A 71 29.22 8.10 6.13
C ASN A 71 29.92 7.25 7.22
N ALA A 72 30.18 5.97 6.98
CA ALA A 72 30.83 5.10 7.96
C ALA A 72 32.30 5.49 8.13
N ASN A 73 32.75 5.62 9.38
CA ASN A 73 34.10 6.05 9.70
C ASN A 73 35.09 4.87 9.71
N ASP A 74 36.39 5.15 9.55
CA ASP A 74 37.43 4.12 9.35
C ASP A 74 37.53 3.10 10.51
N HIS A 75 37.16 3.48 11.74
CA HIS A 75 37.07 2.56 12.89
C HIS A 75 35.82 1.65 12.83
N GLN A 76 34.71 2.10 12.23
CA GLN A 76 33.54 1.27 11.92
C GLN A 76 33.84 0.32 10.74
N LEU A 77 34.79 0.71 9.89
CA LEU A 77 35.39 -0.08 8.82
C LEU A 77 36.58 -0.95 9.32
N GLY A 78 37.19 -0.67 10.48
CA GLY A 78 38.37 -1.40 10.97
C GLY A 78 38.08 -2.74 11.64
N ARG A 79 36.86 -2.93 12.15
CA ARG A 79 36.35 -4.26 12.57
C ARG A 79 35.91 -5.13 11.36
N LEU A 80 36.30 -4.77 10.13
CA LEU A 80 36.00 -5.45 8.87
C LEU A 80 37.05 -6.49 8.46
N ASN A 81 37.30 -7.51 9.29
CA ASN A 81 37.98 -8.71 8.80
C ASN A 81 37.01 -9.69 8.09
N ASP A 82 35.77 -9.25 7.85
CA ASP A 82 34.65 -10.06 7.32
C ASP A 82 33.96 -9.36 6.13
N VAL A 83 34.78 -8.78 5.24
CA VAL A 83 34.37 -8.00 4.07
C VAL A 83 33.47 -8.82 3.13
N GLY A 84 33.72 -10.13 2.98
CA GLY A 84 32.92 -11.02 2.13
C GLY A 84 31.49 -11.25 2.62
N LEU A 85 31.30 -11.55 3.91
CA LEU A 85 29.96 -11.77 4.49
C LEU A 85 29.13 -10.48 4.50
N LYS A 86 29.76 -9.34 4.80
CA LYS A 86 29.08 -8.03 4.85
C LYS A 86 28.80 -7.47 3.46
N LEU A 87 29.76 -7.50 2.53
CA LEU A 87 29.52 -7.06 1.15
C LEU A 87 28.53 -8.00 0.43
N GLY A 88 28.67 -9.31 0.60
CA GLY A 88 27.71 -10.29 0.10
C GLY A 88 26.32 -10.12 0.71
N GLY A 89 26.25 -9.90 2.03
CA GLY A 89 25.01 -9.63 2.76
C GLY A 89 24.35 -8.32 2.34
N ILE A 90 25.11 -7.24 2.15
CA ILE A 90 24.62 -5.96 1.62
C ILE A 90 24.11 -6.15 0.18
N GLY A 91 24.81 -6.94 -0.64
CA GLY A 91 24.38 -7.31 -1.99
C GLY A 91 23.04 -8.04 -1.99
N ILE A 92 22.88 -9.04 -1.11
CA ILE A 92 21.63 -9.79 -0.92
C ILE A 92 20.52 -8.87 -0.42
N ALA A 93 20.76 -8.09 0.63
CA ALA A 93 19.77 -7.16 1.18
C ALA A 93 19.35 -6.11 0.15
N THR A 94 20.29 -5.62 -0.67
CA THR A 94 20.00 -4.67 -1.75
C THR A 94 19.21 -5.32 -2.88
N MET A 95 19.52 -6.56 -3.25
CA MET A 95 18.76 -7.33 -4.23
C MET A 95 17.32 -7.60 -3.74
N LEU A 96 17.15 -7.99 -2.48
CA LEU A 96 15.84 -8.21 -1.85
C LEU A 96 15.06 -6.90 -1.75
N ALA A 97 15.72 -5.81 -1.34
CA ALA A 97 15.13 -4.47 -1.29
C ALA A 97 14.73 -3.95 -2.68
N ALA A 98 15.53 -4.21 -3.72
CA ALA A 98 15.21 -3.83 -5.09
C ALA A 98 13.98 -4.58 -5.62
N ARG A 99 13.82 -5.86 -5.25
CA ARG A 99 12.67 -6.70 -5.62
C ARG A 99 11.40 -6.37 -4.84
N THR A 100 11.51 -5.81 -3.64
CA THR A 100 10.34 -5.42 -2.86
C THR A 100 9.76 -4.10 -3.35
N LYS A 101 8.43 -4.05 -3.50
CA LYS A 101 7.69 -2.81 -3.80
C LYS A 101 7.40 -1.96 -2.56
N ASN A 102 7.41 -2.58 -1.37
CA ASN A 102 7.07 -1.93 -0.11
C ASN A 102 8.31 -1.30 0.57
N PRO A 103 8.35 0.02 0.79
CA PRO A 103 9.50 0.71 1.38
C PRO A 103 9.77 0.34 2.85
N MET A 104 8.78 -0.14 3.61
CA MET A 104 9.01 -0.66 4.96
C MET A 104 9.76 -1.98 4.89
N VAL A 105 9.32 -2.89 4.01
CA VAL A 105 10.00 -4.18 3.82
C VAL A 105 11.44 -3.96 3.32
N ARG A 106 11.66 -3.01 2.40
CA ARG A 106 13.02 -2.63 1.96
C ARG A 106 13.95 -2.26 3.12
N ILE A 107 13.48 -1.44 4.05
CA ILE A 107 14.28 -1.05 5.22
C ILE A 107 14.45 -2.25 6.16
N MET A 108 13.45 -3.12 6.27
CA MET A 108 13.54 -4.35 7.05
C MET A 108 14.51 -5.37 6.46
N GLU A 109 14.77 -5.38 5.15
CA GLU A 109 15.82 -6.24 4.57
C GLU A 109 17.21 -5.85 5.12
N TYR A 110 17.49 -4.55 5.21
CA TYR A 110 18.74 -4.05 5.80
C TYR A 110 18.78 -4.20 7.32
N ALA A 111 17.65 -3.97 8.00
CA ALA A 111 17.55 -4.21 9.44
C ALA A 111 17.70 -5.71 9.76
N GLY A 112 17.21 -6.59 8.89
CA GLY A 112 17.38 -8.04 8.94
C GLY A 112 18.85 -8.46 8.84
N LEU A 113 19.57 -7.88 7.89
CA LEU A 113 21.02 -8.08 7.78
C LEU A 113 21.76 -7.59 9.03
N GLY A 114 21.43 -6.39 9.52
CA GLY A 114 22.02 -5.84 10.75
C GLY A 114 21.75 -6.72 11.96
N ALA A 115 20.51 -7.21 12.10
CA ALA A 115 20.12 -8.13 13.16
C ALA A 115 20.83 -9.49 13.06
N PHE A 116 21.08 -9.98 11.85
CA PHE A 116 21.87 -11.19 11.61
C PHE A 116 23.32 -11.03 12.02
N LEU A 117 23.97 -9.94 11.63
CA LEU A 117 25.35 -9.64 12.03
C LEU A 117 25.47 -9.45 13.55
N ALA A 118 24.51 -8.78 14.17
CA ALA A 118 24.45 -8.63 15.63
C ALA A 118 24.23 -9.98 16.33
N ALA A 119 23.37 -10.84 15.81
CA ALA A 119 23.17 -12.18 16.36
C ALA A 119 24.45 -13.05 16.23
N MET A 120 25.17 -12.94 15.12
CA MET A 120 26.45 -13.62 14.90
C MET A 120 27.55 -13.17 15.84
N SER A 121 27.59 -11.89 16.24
CA SER A 121 28.58 -11.38 17.18
C SER A 121 28.23 -11.73 18.64
N ILE A 122 26.95 -11.65 18.99
CA ILE A 122 26.49 -11.85 20.38
C ILE A 122 26.50 -13.32 20.76
N TYR A 123 25.96 -14.20 19.91
CA TYR A 123 25.78 -15.60 20.28
C TYR A 123 27.04 -16.29 20.81
N PRO A 124 28.21 -16.26 20.13
CA PRO A 124 29.39 -16.97 20.62
C PRO A 124 29.88 -16.39 21.96
N GLN A 125 29.69 -15.09 22.22
CA GLN A 125 30.06 -14.49 23.49
C GLN A 125 29.24 -15.05 24.65
N VAL A 126 27.91 -15.19 24.48
CA VAL A 126 27.01 -15.61 25.56
C VAL A 126 26.84 -17.12 25.68
N ALA A 127 26.89 -17.86 24.58
CA ALA A 127 26.64 -19.31 24.55
C ALA A 127 27.92 -20.13 24.75
N ILE A 128 29.09 -19.55 24.44
CA ILE A 128 30.35 -20.28 24.34
C ILE A 128 31.41 -19.62 25.23
N ASN A 129 31.80 -18.37 24.96
CA ASN A 129 32.94 -17.73 25.63
C ASN A 129 32.71 -17.52 27.13
N ALA A 130 31.57 -16.93 27.52
CA ALA A 130 31.28 -16.70 28.93
C ALA A 130 31.13 -18.00 29.74
N PRO A 131 30.34 -19.00 29.30
CA PRO A 131 30.27 -20.31 29.95
C PRO A 131 31.63 -21.03 30.01
N SER A 132 32.41 -21.01 28.92
CA SER A 132 33.77 -21.56 28.88
C SER A 132 34.66 -20.93 29.95
N ARG A 133 34.68 -19.60 30.05
CA ARG A 133 35.52 -18.88 31.04
C ARG A 133 35.16 -19.26 32.48
N ILE A 134 33.88 -19.50 32.75
CA ILE A 134 33.40 -19.94 34.06
C ILE A 134 33.87 -21.37 34.36
N VAL A 135 33.71 -22.31 33.42
CA VAL A 135 33.98 -23.73 33.63
C VAL A 135 35.46 -24.08 33.53
N GLN A 136 36.16 -23.54 32.54
CA GLN A 136 37.51 -23.93 32.13
C GLN A 136 38.58 -22.91 32.58
N GLY A 137 38.17 -21.72 33.05
CA GLY A 137 39.08 -20.75 33.66
C GLY A 137 39.72 -19.73 32.73
N PHE A 138 39.60 -19.90 31.42
CA PHE A 138 40.14 -18.98 30.42
C PHE A 138 39.10 -18.59 29.37
N ASP A 139 39.27 -17.42 28.77
CA ASP A 139 38.38 -16.93 27.73
C ASP A 139 38.78 -17.50 26.36
N ILE A 140 37.88 -18.23 25.71
CA ILE A 140 38.15 -18.79 24.37
C ILE A 140 38.08 -17.72 23.29
N GLY A 141 37.33 -16.65 23.54
CA GLY A 141 37.27 -15.47 22.68
C GLY A 141 38.39 -14.48 22.93
N LYS A 142 39.45 -14.85 23.68
CA LYS A 142 40.54 -13.93 24.00
C LYS A 142 41.19 -13.40 22.72
N GLU A 143 41.44 -12.10 22.70
CA GLU A 143 42.11 -11.42 21.61
C GLU A 143 43.48 -10.92 22.07
N TYR A 144 44.42 -10.82 21.13
CA TYR A 144 45.75 -10.25 21.32
C TYR A 144 46.01 -9.21 20.25
N ILE A 145 46.86 -8.23 20.57
CA ILE A 145 47.38 -7.25 19.60
C ILE A 145 48.79 -7.70 19.24
N ASP A 146 49.04 -7.93 17.95
CA ASP A 146 50.38 -8.30 17.47
C ASP A 146 51.33 -7.09 17.40
N ASP A 147 52.60 -7.37 17.12
CA ASP A 147 53.70 -6.41 16.93
C ASP A 147 53.38 -5.29 15.90
N GLN A 148 52.45 -5.56 14.97
CA GLN A 148 51.99 -4.62 13.95
C GLN A 148 50.73 -3.86 14.37
N GLY A 149 50.28 -4.00 15.63
CA GLY A 149 49.10 -3.34 16.17
C GLY A 149 47.77 -3.98 15.74
N ARG A 150 47.77 -5.18 15.14
CA ARG A 150 46.54 -5.84 14.65
C ARG A 150 45.93 -6.71 15.73
N LYS A 151 44.62 -6.55 15.95
CA LYS A 151 43.84 -7.36 16.90
C LYS A 151 43.44 -8.70 16.27
N LYS A 152 43.80 -9.82 16.89
CA LYS A 152 43.50 -11.20 16.44
C LYS A 152 42.99 -12.06 17.60
N SER A 153 42.18 -13.07 17.30
CA SER A 153 41.77 -14.04 18.33
C SER A 153 42.88 -15.06 18.57
N VAL A 154 43.18 -15.32 19.84
CA VAL A 154 44.26 -16.22 20.29
C VAL A 154 44.08 -17.65 19.77
N LEU A 155 42.84 -18.15 19.74
CA LEU A 155 42.52 -19.54 19.38
C LEU A 155 41.93 -19.66 17.97
N GLN A 156 42.14 -18.64 17.13
CA GLN A 156 41.59 -18.62 15.76
C GLN A 156 42.31 -19.59 14.83
N ASP A 157 43.64 -19.68 14.92
CA ASP A 157 44.46 -20.60 14.13
C ASP A 157 44.90 -21.78 15.00
N PRO A 158 44.41 -23.00 14.75
CA PRO A 158 44.86 -24.17 15.49
C PRO A 158 46.35 -24.44 15.32
N ASN A 159 47.01 -24.00 14.24
CA ASN A 159 48.40 -24.30 13.95
C ASN A 159 49.40 -23.34 14.61
N TYR A 160 48.94 -22.15 15.01
CA TYR A 160 49.77 -21.15 15.68
C TYR A 160 48.94 -20.42 16.75
N ILE A 161 49.22 -20.74 18.02
CA ILE A 161 48.58 -20.11 19.18
C ILE A 161 49.66 -19.38 19.98
N PRO A 162 49.56 -18.05 20.19
CA PRO A 162 50.57 -17.26 20.89
C PRO A 162 50.44 -17.41 22.42
N PHE A 163 50.60 -18.64 22.93
CA PHE A 163 50.52 -18.92 24.36
C PHE A 163 51.60 -18.19 25.17
N ASP A 164 52.67 -17.71 24.54
CA ASP A 164 53.74 -16.94 25.19
C ASP A 164 53.25 -15.56 25.70
N MET A 165 52.06 -15.12 25.26
CA MET A 165 51.41 -13.89 25.74
C MET A 165 50.62 -14.10 27.04
N TYR A 166 50.47 -15.33 27.54
CA TYR A 166 49.81 -15.65 28.82
C TYR A 166 50.81 -15.49 29.98
N GLN A 167 51.00 -14.25 30.43
CA GLN A 167 52.04 -13.87 31.41
C GLN A 167 51.58 -13.91 32.88
N GLY A 168 50.31 -14.29 33.14
CA GLY A 168 49.78 -14.42 34.50
C GLY A 168 49.32 -13.10 35.16
N ASP A 169 49.23 -12.00 34.40
CA ASP A 169 48.78 -10.70 34.91
C ASP A 169 47.35 -10.74 35.47
N TYR A 170 46.53 -11.70 34.99
CA TYR A 170 45.18 -11.97 35.46
C TYR A 170 44.95 -13.45 35.72
N PRO A 171 44.02 -13.84 36.62
CA PRO A 171 43.74 -15.25 36.92
C PRO A 171 43.29 -16.11 35.73
N GLY A 172 42.79 -15.49 34.65
CA GLY A 172 42.42 -16.17 33.40
C GLY A 172 43.53 -16.18 32.34
N GLU A 173 44.72 -15.73 32.71
CA GLU A 173 45.94 -15.66 31.89
C GLU A 173 47.12 -16.38 32.55
N ASP A 174 46.93 -16.86 33.78
CA ASP A 174 47.89 -17.66 34.54
C ASP A 174 47.67 -19.15 34.24
N LEU A 175 48.68 -19.79 33.62
CA LEU A 175 48.63 -21.20 33.23
C LEU A 175 48.50 -22.15 34.42
N ASP A 176 48.97 -21.78 35.61
CA ASP A 176 48.81 -22.61 36.81
C ASP A 176 47.38 -22.60 37.31
N ILE A 177 46.73 -21.43 37.31
CA ILE A 177 45.32 -21.24 37.72
C ILE A 177 44.38 -21.89 36.69
N ILE A 178 44.69 -21.76 35.39
CA ILE A 178 43.95 -22.43 34.32
C ILE A 178 44.12 -23.95 34.44
N GLY A 179 45.34 -24.44 34.65
CA GLY A 179 45.64 -25.85 34.85
C GLY A 179 44.92 -26.46 36.06
N ASP A 180 44.80 -25.72 37.16
CA ASP A 180 44.02 -26.13 38.34
C ASP A 180 42.53 -26.29 38.00
N ARG A 181 41.95 -25.34 37.25
CA ARG A 181 40.54 -25.39 36.83
C ARG A 181 40.26 -26.49 35.81
N LEU A 182 41.24 -26.85 34.98
CA LEU A 182 41.17 -27.99 34.07
C LEU A 182 41.41 -29.34 34.77
N GLY A 183 41.72 -29.35 36.06
CA GLY A 183 41.95 -30.56 36.84
C GLY A 183 43.29 -31.25 36.55
N ILE A 184 44.29 -30.50 36.06
CA ILE A 184 45.64 -31.00 35.78
C ILE A 184 46.46 -30.96 37.08
N PRO A 185 46.95 -32.11 37.62
CA PRO A 185 47.73 -32.14 38.85
C PRO A 185 49.01 -31.30 38.76
N ARG A 186 49.37 -30.59 39.84
CA ARG A 186 50.56 -29.72 39.89
C ARG A 186 51.90 -30.47 39.80
N GLY A 187 51.92 -31.78 40.07
CA GLY A 187 53.14 -32.60 40.03
C GLY A 187 53.55 -33.09 38.63
N VAL A 188 52.82 -32.75 37.57
CA VAL A 188 53.09 -33.26 36.21
C VAL A 188 54.33 -32.60 35.59
N LYS A 189 55.26 -33.41 35.09
CA LYS A 189 56.41 -32.92 34.30
C LYS A 189 55.90 -32.26 33.01
N ASN A 190 56.32 -31.03 32.74
CA ASN A 190 55.83 -30.17 31.64
C ASN A 190 54.33 -29.84 31.72
N ARG A 191 53.84 -29.53 32.94
CA ARG A 191 52.44 -29.13 33.21
C ARG A 191 51.94 -28.01 32.29
N ASP A 192 52.75 -26.99 32.03
CA ASP A 192 52.35 -25.84 31.22
C ASP A 192 52.07 -26.23 29.77
N ASP A 193 52.88 -27.12 29.19
CA ASP A 193 52.67 -27.62 27.83
C ASP A 193 51.38 -28.45 27.74
N LEU A 194 51.10 -29.25 28.77
CA LEU A 194 49.86 -30.02 28.88
C LEU A 194 48.63 -29.10 29.03
N THR A 195 48.75 -28.02 29.83
CA THR A 195 47.71 -26.99 29.97
C THR A 195 47.45 -26.29 28.64
N LYS A 196 48.50 -25.88 27.92
CA LYS A 196 48.40 -25.26 26.59
C LYS A 196 47.75 -26.19 25.56
N GLU A 197 48.11 -27.47 25.55
CA GLU A 197 47.51 -28.47 24.64
C GLU A 197 46.02 -28.70 24.94
N GLN A 198 45.64 -28.74 26.23
CA GLN A 198 44.23 -28.83 26.62
C GLN A 198 43.45 -27.56 26.24
N MET A 199 44.03 -26.37 26.43
CA MET A 199 43.44 -25.11 25.97
C MET A 199 43.20 -25.11 24.45
N ARG A 200 44.16 -25.61 23.66
CA ARG A 200 44.02 -25.78 22.20
C ARG A 200 42.88 -26.74 21.84
N LYS A 201 42.81 -27.90 22.48
CA LYS A 201 41.75 -28.91 22.25
C LYS A 201 40.36 -28.36 22.57
N ILE A 202 40.24 -27.68 23.70
CA ILE A 202 39.02 -27.01 24.13
C ILE A 202 38.63 -25.89 23.16
N GLY A 203 39.58 -25.10 22.65
CA GLY A 203 39.36 -24.09 21.62
C GLY A 203 38.76 -24.70 20.34
N ILE A 204 39.30 -25.81 19.86
CA ILE A 204 38.77 -26.54 18.69
C ILE A 204 37.36 -27.08 18.95
N GLN A 205 37.12 -27.68 20.12
CA GLN A 205 35.80 -28.18 20.52
C GLN A 205 34.75 -27.06 20.55
N ASN A 206 35.15 -25.87 21.03
CA ASN A 206 34.27 -24.71 21.10
C ASN A 206 34.02 -24.03 19.75
N ASN A 207 35.03 -23.94 18.89
CA ASN A 207 34.84 -23.51 17.50
C ASN A 207 33.91 -24.46 16.74
N THR A 208 34.04 -25.77 16.98
CA THR A 208 33.13 -26.78 16.42
C THR A 208 31.71 -26.62 16.96
N LEU A 209 31.57 -26.42 18.28
CA LEU A 209 30.28 -26.19 18.92
C LEU A 209 29.60 -24.92 18.39
N TRP A 210 30.35 -23.84 18.16
CA TRP A 210 29.85 -22.63 17.51
C TRP A 210 29.25 -22.93 16.15
N MET A 211 29.97 -23.66 15.29
CA MET A 211 29.46 -24.05 13.98
C MET A 211 28.22 -24.94 14.07
N MET A 212 28.18 -25.88 15.01
CA MET A 212 27.02 -26.77 15.22
C MET A 212 25.79 -26.04 15.75
N THR A 213 26.00 -24.97 16.52
CA THR A 213 24.92 -24.23 17.20
C THR A 213 24.54 -22.93 16.50
N ALA A 214 25.22 -22.59 15.39
CA ALA A 214 24.93 -21.44 14.54
C ALA A 214 23.48 -21.42 13.99
N ALA A 215 22.78 -22.56 13.95
CA ALA A 215 21.34 -22.62 13.61
C ALA A 215 20.43 -21.83 14.58
N SER A 216 20.94 -21.42 15.74
CA SER A 216 20.28 -20.52 16.68
C SER A 216 20.36 -19.04 16.28
N VAL A 217 21.34 -18.64 15.47
CA VAL A 217 21.56 -17.25 15.03
C VAL A 217 20.32 -16.68 14.33
N PRO A 218 19.62 -17.39 13.43
CA PRO A 218 18.36 -16.90 12.86
C PRO A 218 17.28 -16.57 13.91
N VAL A 219 17.22 -17.31 15.03
CA VAL A 219 16.26 -17.07 16.11
C VAL A 219 16.61 -15.78 16.85
N PHE A 220 17.88 -15.59 17.21
CA PHE A 220 18.36 -14.33 17.81
C PHE A 220 18.18 -13.15 16.85
N SER A 221 18.44 -13.35 15.56
CA SER A 221 18.22 -12.35 14.51
C SER A 221 16.75 -11.94 14.45
N ALA A 222 15.83 -12.90 14.47
CA ALA A 222 14.39 -12.63 14.47
C ALA A 222 13.94 -11.86 15.72
N LEU A 223 14.46 -12.20 16.91
CA LEU A 223 14.18 -11.47 18.14
C LEU A 223 14.69 -10.02 18.08
N ILE A 224 15.91 -9.82 17.56
CA ILE A 224 16.49 -8.49 17.33
C ILE A 224 15.63 -7.73 16.31
N CYS A 225 15.28 -8.33 15.17
CA CYS A 225 14.38 -7.73 14.17
C CYS A 225 13.04 -7.32 14.77
N CYS A 226 12.41 -8.14 15.60
CA CYS A 226 11.16 -7.78 16.28
C CYS A 226 11.33 -6.59 17.23
N GLY A 227 12.48 -6.48 17.90
CA GLY A 227 12.83 -5.31 18.70
C GLY A 227 13.05 -4.07 17.84
N LEU A 228 13.79 -4.20 16.75
CA LEU A 228 14.07 -3.14 15.80
C LEU A 228 12.80 -2.63 15.11
N GLU A 229 11.87 -3.52 14.77
CA GLU A 229 10.60 -3.16 14.16
C GLU A 229 9.81 -2.20 15.04
N LYS A 230 9.76 -2.43 16.35
CA LYS A 230 9.08 -1.53 17.31
C LYS A 230 9.69 -0.13 17.36
N LEU A 231 10.97 0.01 17.03
CA LEU A 231 11.67 1.30 17.01
C LEU A 231 11.60 1.99 15.64
N ILE A 232 11.79 1.22 14.57
CA ILE A 232 11.88 1.72 13.19
C ILE A 232 10.50 2.02 12.62
N ALA A 233 9.52 1.15 12.83
CA ALA A 233 8.20 1.27 12.21
C ALA A 233 7.50 2.60 12.57
N PRO A 234 7.44 3.04 13.86
CA PRO A 234 6.78 4.31 14.19
C PRO A 234 7.47 5.54 13.61
N ALA A 235 8.81 5.57 13.62
CA ALA A 235 9.58 6.70 13.08
C ALA A 235 9.43 6.81 11.56
N LEU A 236 9.53 5.67 10.86
CA LEU A 236 9.35 5.59 9.42
C LEU A 236 7.90 5.92 9.01
N GLU A 237 6.91 5.46 9.78
CA GLU A 237 5.50 5.82 9.62
C GLU A 237 5.31 7.33 9.63
N LYS A 238 5.83 8.00 10.66
CA LYS A 238 5.73 9.45 10.81
C LYS A 238 6.41 10.20 9.65
N ALA A 239 7.61 9.77 9.25
CA ALA A 239 8.35 10.36 8.15
C ALA A 239 7.62 10.19 6.80
N ARG A 240 7.11 8.98 6.53
CA ARG A 240 6.31 8.71 5.32
C ARG A 240 5.03 9.53 5.30
N ASN A 241 4.31 9.56 6.41
CA ASN A 241 3.06 10.32 6.50
C ASN A 241 3.31 11.80 6.24
N SER A 242 4.35 12.39 6.86
CA SER A 242 4.76 13.78 6.60
C SER A 242 5.10 14.03 5.13
N ARG A 243 5.84 13.12 4.48
CA ARG A 243 6.15 13.21 3.05
C ARG A 243 4.89 13.22 2.17
N TYR A 244 3.92 12.35 2.46
CA TYR A 244 2.67 12.31 1.71
C TYR A 244 1.77 13.52 2.00
N ASN A 245 1.76 14.04 3.23
CA ASN A 245 1.08 15.29 3.58
C ASN A 245 1.63 16.46 2.76
N SER A 246 2.96 16.57 2.64
CA SER A 246 3.59 17.59 1.80
C SER A 246 3.21 17.43 0.33
N LYS A 247 3.13 16.19 -0.19
CA LYS A 247 2.67 15.92 -1.56
C LYS A 247 1.21 16.30 -1.78
N ILE A 248 0.34 16.06 -0.79
CA ILE A 248 -1.06 16.49 -0.85
C ILE A 248 -1.14 18.01 -0.96
N ASN A 249 -0.43 18.74 -0.09
CA ASN A 249 -0.42 20.20 -0.12
C ASN A 249 0.13 20.74 -1.46
N HIS A 250 1.18 20.11 -2.00
CA HIS A 250 1.70 20.45 -3.33
C HIS A 250 0.65 20.20 -4.43
N ALA A 251 0.01 19.02 -4.42
CA ALA A 251 -1.03 18.70 -5.42
C ALA A 251 -2.23 19.64 -5.32
N LEU A 252 -2.67 20.00 -4.11
CA LEU A 252 -3.71 21.00 -3.89
C LEU A 252 -3.30 22.33 -4.55
N ASN A 253 -2.13 22.86 -4.21
CA ASN A 253 -1.64 24.12 -4.77
C ASN A 253 -1.53 24.10 -6.31
N VAL A 254 -1.10 22.98 -6.89
CA VAL A 254 -1.03 22.83 -8.36
C VAL A 254 -2.43 22.84 -8.96
N THR A 255 -3.36 22.07 -8.40
CA THR A 255 -4.72 21.95 -8.93
C THR A 255 -5.55 23.23 -8.75
N GLU A 256 -5.33 24.01 -7.69
CA GLU A 256 -5.97 25.32 -7.49
C GLU A 256 -5.51 26.36 -8.53
N LYS A 257 -4.24 26.29 -8.94
CA LYS A 257 -3.63 27.23 -9.91
C LYS A 257 -3.84 26.83 -11.37
N MET A 258 -4.65 25.80 -11.62
CA MET A 258 -5.01 25.37 -12.97
C MET A 258 -5.79 26.48 -13.70
N SER A 259 -5.09 27.25 -14.54
CA SER A 259 -5.67 28.33 -15.37
C SER A 259 -6.82 27.83 -16.26
N GLU A 260 -7.92 28.57 -16.34
CA GLU A 260 -9.04 28.26 -17.23
C GLU A 260 -8.73 28.56 -18.72
N GLN A 261 -7.67 29.34 -18.99
CA GLN A 261 -7.26 29.72 -20.35
C GLN A 261 -6.41 28.62 -21.00
N ILE A 262 -6.94 27.97 -22.03
CA ILE A 262 -6.29 26.84 -22.74
C ILE A 262 -4.91 27.22 -23.28
N ASN A 263 -4.75 28.44 -23.81
CA ASN A 263 -3.49 28.92 -24.38
C ASN A 263 -2.35 29.04 -23.35
N SER A 264 -2.68 29.12 -22.06
CA SER A 264 -1.69 29.17 -20.98
C SER A 264 -1.19 27.79 -20.56
N ILE A 265 -1.81 26.71 -21.05
CA ILE A 265 -1.43 25.34 -20.70
C ILE A 265 -0.26 24.91 -21.59
N PRO A 266 0.91 24.56 -21.02
CA PRO A 266 2.07 24.18 -21.81
C PRO A 266 1.85 22.85 -22.53
N ALA A 267 2.49 22.68 -23.69
CA ALA A 267 2.49 21.41 -24.40
C ALA A 267 3.15 20.31 -23.56
N ASN A 268 2.43 19.21 -23.35
CA ASN A 268 2.89 18.07 -22.56
C ASN A 268 3.14 16.84 -23.46
N LYS A 269 3.58 15.74 -22.86
CA LYS A 269 3.89 14.53 -23.64
C LYS A 269 2.68 14.03 -24.44
N LEU A 270 1.50 13.99 -23.83
CA LEU A 270 0.28 13.52 -24.50
C LEU A 270 -0.05 14.42 -25.70
N SER A 271 -0.02 15.75 -25.53
CA SER A 271 -0.33 16.66 -26.63
C SER A 271 0.67 16.56 -27.78
N LYS A 272 1.96 16.38 -27.50
CA LYS A 272 3.01 16.19 -28.52
C LYS A 272 2.83 14.88 -29.29
N ASP A 273 2.53 13.79 -28.57
CA ASP A 273 2.31 12.47 -29.18
C ASP A 273 1.05 12.49 -30.08
N VAL A 274 -0.02 13.13 -29.62
CA VAL A 274 -1.27 13.32 -30.38
C VAL A 274 -1.08 14.22 -31.60
N GLU A 275 -0.40 15.35 -31.44
CA GLU A 275 -0.09 16.27 -32.54
C GLU A 275 0.73 15.59 -33.64
N LYS A 276 1.74 14.81 -33.24
CA LYS A 276 2.57 14.05 -34.18
C LYS A 276 1.75 13.05 -35.01
N ILE A 277 0.77 12.38 -34.41
CA ILE A 277 -0.11 11.46 -35.14
C ILE A 277 -1.01 12.23 -36.09
N LEU A 278 -1.70 13.27 -35.61
CA LEU A 278 -2.73 13.96 -36.39
C LEU A 278 -2.15 14.80 -37.54
N VAL A 279 -0.99 15.42 -37.37
CA VAL A 279 -0.35 16.23 -38.43
C VAL A 279 0.02 15.38 -39.65
N ASN A 280 0.38 14.10 -39.45
CA ASN A 280 0.70 13.18 -40.56
C ASN A 280 -0.49 12.91 -41.48
N TYR A 281 -1.71 13.08 -40.97
CA TYR A 281 -2.96 12.84 -41.69
C TYR A 281 -3.71 14.13 -41.96
N LYS A 282 -3.06 15.30 -41.86
CA LYS A 282 -3.71 16.59 -42.14
C LYS A 282 -4.31 16.59 -43.55
N ASN A 283 -5.59 16.93 -43.64
CA ASN A 283 -6.40 16.86 -44.87
C ASN A 283 -6.48 15.46 -45.50
N GLN A 284 -6.24 14.40 -44.71
CA GLN A 284 -6.40 12.99 -45.08
C GLN A 284 -7.37 12.29 -44.10
N GLU A 285 -7.91 11.14 -44.52
CA GLU A 285 -8.68 10.27 -43.63
C GLU A 285 -7.76 9.71 -42.54
N LEU A 286 -8.25 9.69 -41.29
CA LEU A 286 -7.52 9.08 -40.18
C LEU A 286 -7.69 7.55 -40.20
N PRO A 287 -6.63 6.76 -40.43
CA PRO A 287 -6.77 5.30 -40.45
C PRO A 287 -7.28 4.76 -39.12
N LYS A 288 -8.16 3.76 -39.16
CA LYS A 288 -8.73 3.14 -37.95
C LYS A 288 -7.68 2.70 -36.93
N ALA A 289 -6.55 2.16 -37.39
CA ALA A 289 -5.45 1.75 -36.52
C ALA A 289 -4.83 2.94 -35.75
N GLU A 290 -4.72 4.10 -36.37
CA GLU A 290 -4.21 5.32 -35.73
C GLU A 290 -5.26 5.98 -34.85
N PHE A 291 -6.53 5.93 -35.23
CA PHE A 291 -7.63 6.30 -34.35
C PHE A 291 -7.65 5.44 -33.07
N ASP A 292 -7.52 4.12 -33.20
CA ASP A 292 -7.42 3.20 -32.06
C ASP A 292 -6.18 3.49 -31.21
N ASN A 293 -5.06 3.90 -31.83
CA ASN A 293 -3.86 4.34 -31.13
C ASN A 293 -4.11 5.63 -30.32
N LEU A 294 -4.76 6.63 -30.92
CA LEU A 294 -5.19 7.84 -30.21
C LEU A 294 -6.13 7.49 -29.04
N MET A 295 -7.11 6.60 -29.25
CA MET A 295 -8.02 6.14 -28.18
C MET A 295 -7.23 5.53 -27.03
N LYS A 296 -6.25 4.67 -27.32
CA LYS A 296 -5.39 4.08 -26.29
C LYS A 296 -4.58 5.13 -25.54
N LEU A 297 -4.02 6.12 -26.22
CA LEU A 297 -3.26 7.21 -25.57
C LEU A 297 -4.13 8.02 -24.61
N PHE A 298 -5.34 8.40 -25.02
CA PHE A 298 -6.27 9.17 -24.20
C PHE A 298 -6.89 8.36 -23.06
N THR A 299 -7.17 7.06 -23.24
CA THR A 299 -7.81 6.23 -22.22
C THR A 299 -6.84 5.52 -21.28
N LYS A 300 -5.54 5.45 -21.62
CA LYS A 300 -4.51 4.88 -20.75
C LYS A 300 -4.51 5.57 -19.38
N ASN A 301 -4.61 4.76 -18.32
CA ASN A 301 -4.68 5.17 -16.91
C ASN A 301 -5.88 6.08 -16.57
N MET A 302 -6.94 6.06 -17.37
CA MET A 302 -8.24 6.67 -17.03
C MET A 302 -9.18 5.60 -16.49
N ASP A 303 -10.14 5.99 -15.66
CA ASP A 303 -11.23 5.08 -15.28
C ASP A 303 -12.17 4.80 -16.48
N ALA A 304 -12.95 3.72 -16.36
CA ALA A 304 -13.83 3.27 -17.44
C ALA A 304 -14.88 4.32 -17.83
N ASN A 305 -15.41 5.06 -16.85
CA ASN A 305 -16.48 6.01 -17.07
C ASN A 305 -15.97 7.25 -17.83
N ALA A 306 -14.83 7.82 -17.40
CA ALA A 306 -14.18 8.90 -18.15
C ALA A 306 -13.74 8.44 -19.55
N SER A 307 -13.21 7.21 -19.65
CA SER A 307 -12.79 6.63 -20.93
C SER A 307 -13.94 6.49 -21.94
N GLU A 308 -15.15 6.16 -21.48
CA GLU A 308 -16.34 6.10 -22.33
C GLU A 308 -16.68 7.49 -22.90
N GLY A 309 -16.65 8.54 -22.08
CA GLY A 309 -16.89 9.92 -22.53
C GLY A 309 -15.85 10.41 -23.54
N ILE A 310 -14.57 10.12 -23.29
CA ILE A 310 -13.45 10.42 -24.20
C ILE A 310 -13.68 9.76 -25.57
N LYS A 311 -14.01 8.46 -25.58
CA LYS A 311 -14.26 7.72 -26.82
C LYS A 311 -15.41 8.34 -27.60
N ALA A 312 -16.54 8.59 -26.93
CA ALA A 312 -17.71 9.17 -27.57
C ALA A 312 -17.43 10.55 -28.19
N ASP A 313 -16.65 11.41 -27.51
CA ASP A 313 -16.30 12.72 -28.07
C ASP A 313 -15.31 12.61 -29.24
N LEU A 314 -14.31 11.72 -29.16
CA LEU A 314 -13.33 11.58 -30.25
C LEU A 314 -13.91 10.84 -31.47
N GLU A 315 -14.75 9.82 -31.27
CA GLU A 315 -15.56 9.22 -32.33
C GLU A 315 -16.44 10.29 -32.98
N LYS A 316 -17.05 11.17 -32.17
CA LYS A 316 -17.81 12.30 -32.70
C LYS A 316 -16.96 13.33 -33.45
N ILE A 317 -15.65 13.44 -33.19
CA ILE A 317 -14.79 14.38 -33.92
C ILE A 317 -14.30 13.77 -35.24
N PHE A 318 -13.94 12.48 -35.24
CA PHE A 318 -13.25 11.84 -36.37
C PHE A 318 -14.08 10.83 -37.17
N MET A 319 -15.23 10.38 -36.67
CA MET A 319 -15.98 9.24 -37.22
C MET A 319 -17.48 9.55 -37.48
N ASN A 320 -17.92 10.82 -37.46
CA ASN A 320 -19.33 11.17 -37.34
C ASN A 320 -20.24 10.74 -38.51
N GLU A 321 -21.08 9.74 -38.27
CA GLU A 321 -22.52 9.85 -38.52
C GLU A 321 -23.14 10.71 -37.40
N LYS A 322 -23.73 11.85 -37.72
CA LYS A 322 -24.27 12.81 -36.74
C LYS A 322 -25.80 12.66 -36.69
N ASN A 323 -26.38 12.23 -35.57
CA ASN A 323 -27.83 11.92 -35.46
C ASN A 323 -28.33 10.89 -36.51
N GLY A 324 -27.46 10.02 -37.02
CA GLY A 324 -27.77 9.12 -38.16
C GLY A 324 -27.62 9.76 -39.54
N VAL A 325 -27.03 10.97 -39.65
CA VAL A 325 -26.84 11.69 -40.92
C VAL A 325 -25.35 11.79 -41.27
N LYS A 326 -24.99 11.34 -42.47
CA LYS A 326 -23.63 11.41 -43.03
C LYS A 326 -23.28 12.83 -43.48
N SER A 327 -22.04 13.27 -43.27
CA SER A 327 -21.51 14.52 -43.83
C SER A 327 -20.32 14.29 -44.78
N TYR A 328 -20.13 15.23 -45.70
CA TYR A 328 -19.18 15.15 -46.81
C TYR A 328 -18.41 16.46 -46.94
N LEU A 329 -17.13 16.38 -47.31
CA LEU A 329 -16.27 17.54 -47.55
C LEU A 329 -16.26 17.91 -49.04
N LEU A 330 -16.17 19.21 -49.28
CA LEU A 330 -15.99 19.84 -50.59
C LEU A 330 -14.55 20.39 -50.69
N PRO A 331 -13.55 19.56 -50.99
CA PRO A 331 -12.17 20.02 -51.15
C PRO A 331 -12.02 20.91 -52.38
N ASP A 332 -10.97 21.75 -52.40
CA ASP A 332 -10.80 22.79 -53.41
C ASP A 332 -10.61 22.23 -54.84
N ASN A 333 -10.13 21.00 -54.98
CA ASN A 333 -9.97 20.29 -56.26
C ASN A 333 -11.21 19.50 -56.69
N LEU A 334 -12.28 19.47 -55.89
CA LEU A 334 -13.46 18.64 -56.15
C LEU A 334 -14.14 18.96 -57.48
N ALA A 335 -14.14 20.24 -57.88
CA ALA A 335 -14.77 20.67 -59.11
C ALA A 335 -14.09 20.08 -60.35
N ASP A 336 -12.75 20.07 -60.38
CA ASP A 336 -11.97 19.47 -61.47
C ASP A 336 -12.14 17.95 -61.49
N ASP A 337 -12.15 17.33 -60.30
CA ASP A 337 -12.39 15.91 -60.10
C ASP A 337 -13.78 15.45 -60.61
N ILE A 338 -14.82 16.25 -60.38
CA ILE A 338 -16.18 15.99 -60.89
C ILE A 338 -16.21 16.14 -62.41
N ALA A 339 -15.69 17.24 -62.96
CA ALA A 339 -15.68 17.49 -64.40
C ALA A 339 -14.90 16.40 -65.16
N GLY A 340 -13.71 16.04 -64.68
CA GLY A 340 -12.88 14.98 -65.25
C GLY A 340 -13.57 13.62 -65.21
N SER A 341 -14.15 13.26 -64.06
CA SER A 341 -14.86 11.99 -63.90
C SER A 341 -16.06 11.84 -64.83
N ILE A 342 -16.82 12.91 -65.08
CA ILE A 342 -17.94 12.84 -66.02
C ILE A 342 -17.39 12.65 -67.44
N LYS A 343 -16.38 13.44 -67.83
CA LYS A 343 -15.78 13.43 -69.17
C LYS A 343 -15.18 12.08 -69.54
N GLU A 344 -14.52 11.40 -68.60
CA GLU A 344 -13.95 10.07 -68.82
C GLU A 344 -15.02 9.00 -69.05
N ASN A 345 -16.14 9.07 -68.32
CA ASN A 345 -17.21 8.07 -68.36
C ASN A 345 -18.28 8.34 -69.44
N LEU A 346 -18.08 9.33 -70.30
CA LEU A 346 -19.01 9.61 -71.41
C LEU A 346 -19.11 8.42 -72.38
N SER A 347 -20.34 8.06 -72.76
CA SER A 347 -20.58 7.08 -73.83
C SER A 347 -19.89 7.49 -75.13
N SER A 348 -19.32 6.51 -75.83
CA SER A 348 -18.73 6.73 -77.17
C SER A 348 -19.78 7.10 -78.21
N ARG A 349 -21.04 6.68 -78.02
CA ARG A 349 -22.17 7.06 -78.87
C ARG A 349 -22.68 8.44 -78.45
N ASN A 350 -22.72 9.38 -79.40
CA ASN A 350 -23.16 10.77 -79.19
C ASN A 350 -22.31 11.58 -78.20
N ARG A 351 -21.02 11.25 -78.08
CA ARG A 351 -20.09 11.86 -77.11
C ARG A 351 -20.07 13.39 -77.13
N ALA A 352 -20.01 14.00 -78.32
CA ALA A 352 -19.97 15.46 -78.46
C ALA A 352 -21.23 16.15 -77.90
N THR A 353 -22.40 15.54 -78.09
CA THR A 353 -23.66 16.04 -77.55
C THR A 353 -23.74 15.84 -76.05
N LEU A 354 -23.32 14.67 -75.54
CA LEU A 354 -23.32 14.39 -74.10
C LEU A 354 -22.32 15.27 -73.34
N GLU A 355 -21.15 15.55 -73.93
CA GLU A 355 -20.14 16.44 -73.35
C GLU A 355 -20.69 17.86 -73.20
N LYS A 356 -21.35 18.38 -74.25
CA LYS A 356 -21.97 19.71 -74.24
C LYS A 356 -23.11 19.84 -73.21
N VAL A 357 -23.86 18.77 -72.95
CA VAL A 357 -25.01 18.80 -72.04
C VAL A 357 -24.62 18.54 -70.59
N PHE A 358 -23.74 17.55 -70.34
CA PHE A 358 -23.52 16.96 -69.02
C PHE A 358 -22.15 17.23 -68.40
N VAL A 359 -21.20 17.85 -69.10
CA VAL A 359 -19.90 18.24 -68.52
C VAL A 359 -19.91 19.75 -68.26
N PRO A 360 -20.22 20.22 -67.04
CA PRO A 360 -20.13 21.63 -66.70
C PRO A 360 -18.68 22.08 -66.63
N SER A 361 -18.46 23.39 -66.77
CA SER A 361 -17.18 24.00 -66.47
C SER A 361 -16.87 23.98 -64.96
N THR A 362 -15.58 24.01 -64.60
CA THR A 362 -15.15 24.09 -63.20
C THR A 362 -15.77 25.29 -62.46
N SER A 363 -16.00 26.42 -63.16
CA SER A 363 -16.66 27.60 -62.60
C SER A 363 -18.12 27.35 -62.22
N GLU A 364 -18.88 26.68 -63.07
CA GLU A 364 -20.29 26.34 -62.81
C GLU A 364 -20.43 25.34 -61.65
N ILE A 365 -19.51 24.36 -61.58
CA ILE A 365 -19.47 23.41 -60.45
C ILE A 365 -19.17 24.15 -59.15
N ASN A 366 -18.18 25.03 -59.14
CA ASN A 366 -17.83 25.82 -57.96
C ASN A 366 -18.96 26.75 -57.50
N GLU A 367 -19.71 27.32 -58.44
CA GLU A 367 -20.90 28.12 -58.11
C GLU A 367 -21.96 27.26 -57.41
N ILE A 368 -22.28 26.09 -57.95
CA ILE A 368 -23.27 25.16 -57.37
C ILE A 368 -22.82 24.67 -55.98
N LEU A 369 -21.56 24.27 -55.84
CA LEU A 369 -21.00 23.85 -54.56
C LEU A 369 -20.97 25.00 -53.54
N GLY A 370 -20.69 26.23 -53.99
CA GLY A 370 -20.67 27.43 -53.18
C GLY A 370 -22.04 27.78 -52.57
N LYS A 371 -23.15 27.41 -53.23
CA LYS A 371 -24.52 27.60 -52.69
C LYS A 371 -24.78 26.82 -51.40
N ALA A 372 -23.96 25.82 -51.08
CA ALA A 372 -24.07 25.09 -49.81
C ALA A 372 -23.63 25.94 -48.60
N GLY A 373 -22.91 27.05 -48.81
CA GLY A 373 -22.50 28.01 -47.77
C GLY A 373 -21.43 27.48 -46.80
N SER A 374 -20.92 26.27 -47.01
CA SER A 374 -19.98 25.56 -46.14
C SER A 374 -19.15 24.57 -46.97
N LYS A 375 -17.88 24.35 -46.57
CA LYS A 375 -17.03 23.28 -47.14
C LYS A 375 -17.41 21.88 -46.64
N GLU A 376 -18.21 21.78 -45.59
CA GLU A 376 -18.79 20.52 -45.09
C GLU A 376 -20.32 20.54 -45.29
N ILE A 377 -20.87 19.48 -45.87
CA ILE A 377 -22.30 19.39 -46.22
C ILE A 377 -22.95 18.12 -45.65
N THR A 378 -24.24 18.17 -45.37
CA THR A 378 -25.07 17.00 -44.97
C THR A 378 -25.65 16.25 -46.18
N GLU A 379 -26.24 15.08 -45.97
CA GLU A 379 -26.99 14.36 -47.02
C GLU A 379 -28.12 15.21 -47.63
N ASP A 380 -28.85 15.99 -46.82
CA ASP A 380 -29.90 16.88 -47.33
C ASP A 380 -29.35 17.99 -48.22
N GLN A 381 -28.21 18.58 -47.82
CA GLN A 381 -27.51 19.57 -48.65
C GLN A 381 -26.94 18.95 -49.92
N LEU A 382 -26.50 17.69 -49.88
CA LEU A 382 -26.10 16.92 -51.06
C LEU A 382 -27.27 16.71 -52.03
N GLN A 383 -28.49 16.46 -51.53
CA GLN A 383 -29.70 16.39 -52.38
C GLN A 383 -30.02 17.74 -53.03
N ASN A 384 -29.83 18.85 -52.30
CA ASN A 384 -29.99 20.19 -52.87
C ASN A 384 -28.96 20.46 -53.98
N ILE A 385 -27.69 20.08 -53.76
CA ILE A 385 -26.63 20.16 -54.77
C ILE A 385 -26.99 19.33 -56.01
N LYS A 386 -27.46 18.09 -55.84
CA LYS A 386 -28.00 17.27 -56.94
C LYS A 386 -29.11 18.00 -57.70
N GLY A 387 -30.03 18.65 -57.00
CA GLY A 387 -31.11 19.42 -57.59
C GLY A 387 -30.63 20.61 -58.43
N GLU A 388 -29.60 21.31 -57.98
CA GLU A 388 -28.99 22.43 -58.74
C GLU A 388 -28.25 21.94 -59.99
N PHE A 389 -27.52 20.82 -59.91
CA PHE A 389 -26.94 20.17 -61.09
C PHE A 389 -28.02 19.74 -62.09
N LYS A 390 -29.13 19.18 -61.59
CA LYS A 390 -30.26 18.78 -62.43
C LYS A 390 -30.84 19.96 -63.21
N LYS A 391 -31.09 21.09 -62.56
CA LYS A 391 -31.57 22.31 -63.23
C LYS A 391 -30.62 22.80 -64.31
N LEU A 392 -29.30 22.72 -64.06
CA LEU A 392 -28.29 23.07 -65.05
C LEU A 392 -28.38 22.16 -66.28
N PHE A 393 -28.47 20.84 -66.07
CA PHE A 393 -28.58 19.87 -67.15
C PHE A 393 -29.89 20.00 -67.93
N GLU A 394 -31.04 20.19 -67.26
CA GLU A 394 -32.33 20.41 -67.92
C GLU A 394 -32.28 21.64 -68.84
N LYS A 395 -31.69 22.75 -68.37
CA LYS A 395 -31.48 23.96 -69.19
C LYS A 395 -30.58 23.70 -70.40
N ASN A 396 -29.53 22.90 -70.24
CA ASN A 396 -28.64 22.55 -71.35
C ASN A 396 -29.34 21.64 -72.38
N MET A 397 -30.24 20.75 -71.94
CA MET A 397 -31.02 19.86 -72.80
C MET A 397 -32.08 20.58 -73.65
N GLU A 398 -32.68 21.66 -73.15
CA GLU A 398 -33.68 22.44 -73.90
C GLU A 398 -33.10 23.05 -75.19
N ASN A 399 -31.80 23.32 -75.18
CA ASN A 399 -31.07 23.92 -76.30
C ASN A 399 -30.51 22.89 -77.30
N GLU A 400 -30.84 21.60 -77.16
CA GLU A 400 -30.27 20.51 -77.95
C GLU A 400 -31.35 19.73 -78.72
N SER A 401 -31.16 19.59 -80.03
CA SER A 401 -32.18 19.04 -80.96
C SER A 401 -31.79 17.69 -81.59
N GLY A 402 -30.61 17.13 -81.24
CA GLY A 402 -30.06 15.92 -81.90
C GLY A 402 -30.37 14.56 -81.26
N ILE A 403 -30.96 14.51 -80.05
CA ILE A 403 -31.20 13.27 -79.29
C ILE A 403 -32.59 13.31 -78.65
N SER A 404 -33.26 12.15 -78.54
CA SER A 404 -34.52 12.05 -77.80
C SER A 404 -34.38 12.55 -76.36
N LYS A 405 -35.25 13.47 -75.94
CA LYS A 405 -35.30 14.01 -74.57
C LYS A 405 -35.43 12.90 -73.52
N THR A 406 -36.09 11.79 -73.87
CA THR A 406 -36.24 10.62 -72.99
C THR A 406 -34.90 9.92 -72.73
N ALA A 407 -34.02 9.87 -73.72
CA ALA A 407 -32.69 9.27 -73.59
C ALA A 407 -31.74 10.17 -72.78
N LEU A 408 -31.82 11.49 -72.96
CA LEU A 408 -31.02 12.44 -72.17
C LEU A 408 -31.41 12.41 -70.69
N LYS A 409 -32.71 12.33 -70.37
CA LYS A 409 -33.20 12.18 -68.98
C LYS A 409 -32.73 10.88 -68.30
N ALA A 410 -32.57 9.79 -69.05
CA ALA A 410 -32.02 8.55 -68.49
C ALA A 410 -30.55 8.72 -68.10
N TYR A 411 -29.76 9.37 -68.95
CA TYR A 411 -28.34 9.63 -68.72
C TYR A 411 -28.08 10.66 -67.62
N GLU A 412 -28.98 11.65 -67.46
CA GLU A 412 -28.95 12.63 -66.39
C GLU A 412 -28.84 12.00 -65.00
N ASN A 413 -29.68 10.98 -64.72
CA ASN A 413 -29.67 10.31 -63.43
C ASN A 413 -28.34 9.58 -63.17
N GLU A 414 -27.73 9.00 -64.21
CA GLU A 414 -26.44 8.31 -64.12
C GLU A 414 -25.30 9.30 -63.80
N VAL A 415 -25.29 10.47 -64.46
CA VAL A 415 -24.33 11.55 -64.20
C VAL A 415 -24.51 12.12 -62.78
N LEU A 416 -25.75 12.40 -62.36
CA LEU A 416 -26.05 12.87 -61.01
C LEU A 416 -25.64 11.87 -59.93
N ASP A 417 -25.79 10.56 -60.18
CA ASP A 417 -25.32 9.52 -59.28
C ASP A 417 -23.79 9.43 -59.25
N SER A 418 -23.10 9.64 -60.37
CA SER A 418 -21.64 9.72 -60.41
C SER A 418 -21.12 10.91 -59.59
N ILE A 419 -21.71 12.09 -59.77
CA ILE A 419 -21.40 13.30 -58.97
C ILE A 419 -21.60 13.00 -57.48
N SER A 420 -22.73 12.40 -57.13
CA SER A 420 -23.02 12.04 -55.74
C SER A 420 -22.06 11.02 -55.18
N LYS A 421 -21.69 9.98 -55.93
CA LYS A 421 -20.65 9.02 -55.52
C LYS A 421 -19.31 9.70 -55.29
N LYS A 422 -18.93 10.65 -56.14
CA LYS A 422 -17.67 11.39 -56.00
C LYS A 422 -17.66 12.26 -54.74
N ILE A 423 -18.75 12.97 -54.47
CA ILE A 423 -18.90 13.75 -53.21
C ILE A 423 -18.95 12.82 -52.00
N LYS A 424 -19.68 11.69 -52.09
CA LYS A 424 -19.76 10.67 -51.03
C LYS A 424 -18.43 9.98 -50.75
N GLY A 425 -17.55 9.89 -51.74
CA GLY A 425 -16.16 9.43 -51.59
C GLY A 425 -15.32 10.31 -50.68
N ASN A 426 -15.72 11.57 -50.47
CA ASN A 426 -15.09 12.51 -49.54
C ASN A 426 -15.86 12.59 -48.21
N SER A 427 -16.10 11.45 -47.57
CA SER A 427 -16.75 11.38 -46.26
C SER A 427 -15.97 12.19 -45.21
N SER A 428 -16.66 12.84 -44.26
CA SER A 428 -16.10 13.75 -43.25
C SER A 428 -15.09 13.17 -42.24
N ASN A 429 -14.61 11.94 -42.42
CA ASN A 429 -13.56 11.30 -41.59
C ASN A 429 -12.16 11.94 -41.73
N TYR A 430 -12.05 13.15 -42.30
CA TYR A 430 -10.77 13.83 -42.54
C TYR A 430 -10.27 14.60 -41.32
N VAL A 431 -8.95 14.60 -41.11
CA VAL A 431 -8.28 15.39 -40.08
C VAL A 431 -8.12 16.84 -40.56
N SER A 432 -9.05 17.72 -40.16
CA SER A 432 -8.97 19.16 -40.42
C SER A 432 -8.04 19.89 -39.45
N GLU A 433 -7.53 21.08 -39.82
CA GLU A 433 -6.73 21.93 -38.93
C GLU A 433 -7.43 22.24 -37.60
N ASN A 434 -8.75 22.48 -37.65
CA ASN A 434 -9.56 22.74 -36.47
C ASN A 434 -9.65 21.49 -35.58
N ASN A 435 -9.84 20.30 -36.16
CA ASN A 435 -9.85 19.04 -35.40
C ASN A 435 -8.49 18.77 -34.75
N ILE A 436 -7.38 19.06 -35.45
CA ILE A 436 -6.02 18.97 -34.88
C ILE A 436 -5.93 19.90 -33.68
N LYS A 437 -6.27 21.17 -33.83
CA LYS A 437 -6.20 22.16 -32.76
C LYS A 437 -7.03 21.73 -31.54
N ASP A 438 -8.29 21.40 -31.74
CA ASP A 438 -9.23 21.03 -30.67
C ASP A 438 -8.75 19.79 -29.92
N VAL A 439 -8.26 18.77 -30.62
CA VAL A 439 -7.82 17.49 -30.02
C VAL A 439 -6.44 17.62 -29.38
N VAL A 440 -5.56 18.47 -29.90
CA VAL A 440 -4.27 18.81 -29.25
C VAL A 440 -4.51 19.63 -27.99
N ASP A 441 -5.41 20.60 -28.01
CA ASP A 441 -5.78 21.40 -26.83
C ASP A 441 -6.48 20.51 -25.79
N PHE A 442 -7.32 19.57 -26.21
CA PHE A 442 -7.84 18.50 -25.37
C PHE A 442 -6.74 17.65 -24.72
N ALA A 443 -5.75 17.21 -25.51
CA ALA A 443 -4.60 16.46 -25.04
C ALA A 443 -3.74 17.23 -24.02
N LYS A 444 -3.62 18.56 -24.17
CA LYS A 444 -2.97 19.41 -23.16
C LYS A 444 -3.71 19.33 -21.83
N VAL A 445 -5.02 19.56 -21.85
CA VAL A 445 -5.87 19.52 -20.65
C VAL A 445 -5.83 18.13 -20.00
N MET A 446 -6.05 17.07 -20.79
CA MET A 446 -6.07 15.70 -20.28
C MET A 446 -4.71 15.20 -19.81
N GLY A 447 -3.61 15.65 -20.43
CA GLY A 447 -2.26 15.30 -20.01
C GLY A 447 -1.91 15.88 -18.64
N GLU A 448 -2.27 17.15 -18.38
CA GLU A 448 -2.12 17.76 -17.05
C GLU A 448 -3.03 17.08 -16.02
N PHE A 449 -4.30 16.84 -16.36
CA PHE A 449 -5.24 16.09 -15.51
C PHE A 449 -4.65 14.75 -15.06
N LYS A 450 -4.09 13.96 -15.99
CA LYS A 450 -3.50 12.65 -15.70
C LYS A 450 -2.28 12.71 -14.79
N GLU A 451 -1.39 13.68 -14.98
CA GLU A 451 -0.20 13.81 -14.11
C GLU A 451 -0.59 14.24 -12.70
N ASN A 452 -1.55 15.16 -12.56
CA ASN A 452 -2.11 15.52 -11.25
C ASN A 452 -2.81 14.33 -10.59
N GLN A 453 -3.66 13.63 -11.36
CA GLN A 453 -4.43 12.47 -10.90
C GLN A 453 -3.50 11.36 -10.40
N LYS A 454 -2.40 11.08 -11.09
CA LYS A 454 -1.40 10.09 -10.68
C LYS A 454 -0.74 10.42 -9.34
N VAL A 455 -0.55 11.70 -9.01
CA VAL A 455 -0.04 12.11 -7.69
C VAL A 455 -1.13 11.95 -6.62
N LEU A 456 -2.34 12.41 -6.90
CA LEU A 456 -3.49 12.31 -6.01
C LEU A 456 -3.85 10.85 -5.70
N ASP A 457 -3.86 9.97 -6.69
CA ASP A 457 -4.09 8.53 -6.55
C ASP A 457 -3.07 7.88 -5.61
N LYS A 458 -1.79 8.24 -5.73
CA LYS A 458 -0.74 7.73 -4.82
C LYS A 458 -0.95 8.21 -3.38
N CYS A 459 -1.39 9.46 -3.20
CA CYS A 459 -1.69 10.02 -1.89
C CYS A 459 -2.92 9.35 -1.27
N LYS A 460 -4.00 9.21 -2.04
CA LYS A 460 -5.20 8.46 -1.69
C LYS A 460 -4.87 7.03 -1.29
N SER A 461 -4.16 6.29 -2.15
CA SER A 461 -3.75 4.91 -1.88
C SER A 461 -3.02 4.80 -0.53
N PHE A 462 -2.02 5.66 -0.28
CA PHE A 462 -1.29 5.66 0.99
C PHE A 462 -2.15 6.01 2.21
N LYS A 463 -3.16 6.88 2.06
CA LYS A 463 -4.01 7.28 3.20
C LYS A 463 -5.05 6.22 3.54
N ILE A 464 -5.75 5.68 2.55
CA ILE A 464 -7.04 5.02 2.77
C ILE A 464 -7.19 3.59 2.22
N GLU A 465 -6.26 3.08 1.41
CA GLU A 465 -6.42 1.73 0.85
C GLU A 465 -6.07 0.62 1.86
N TYR A 466 -6.46 -0.61 1.57
CA TYR A 466 -6.22 -1.80 2.42
C TYR A 466 -4.84 -2.44 2.19
N ALA A 467 -3.79 -1.62 2.09
CA ALA A 467 -2.42 -2.13 2.10
C ALA A 467 -1.81 -1.94 3.49
N PRO A 468 -1.05 -2.90 4.06
CA PRO A 468 -0.52 -2.82 5.44
C PRO A 468 0.28 -1.56 5.76
N GLU A 469 0.79 -0.88 4.73
CA GLU A 469 1.54 0.36 4.84
C GLU A 469 0.72 1.65 4.86
N THR A 470 -0.60 1.57 4.66
CA THR A 470 -1.47 2.74 4.66
C THR A 470 -1.80 3.19 6.08
N VAL A 471 -2.26 4.44 6.20
CA VAL A 471 -2.62 4.99 7.51
C VAL A 471 -3.82 4.22 8.11
N ILE A 472 -4.89 4.00 7.34
CA ILE A 472 -6.08 3.28 7.82
C ILE A 472 -5.77 1.84 8.22
N ALA A 473 -5.09 1.05 7.38
CA ALA A 473 -4.83 -0.36 7.68
C ALA A 473 -3.96 -0.53 8.93
N ARG A 474 -2.99 0.36 9.14
CA ARG A 474 -2.17 0.38 10.36
C ARG A 474 -2.97 0.72 11.59
N SER A 475 -3.81 1.76 11.54
CA SER A 475 -4.69 2.11 12.64
C SER A 475 -5.64 0.96 12.98
N TYR A 476 -6.14 0.25 11.96
CA TYR A 476 -6.93 -0.96 12.14
C TYR A 476 -6.16 -2.07 12.87
N GLY A 477 -4.94 -2.39 12.43
CA GLY A 477 -4.09 -3.38 13.12
C GLY A 477 -3.70 -2.97 14.55
N LYS A 478 -3.45 -1.68 14.79
CA LYS A 478 -3.19 -1.14 16.14
C LYS A 478 -4.43 -1.25 17.03
N PHE A 479 -5.62 -1.00 16.48
CA PHE A 479 -6.88 -1.15 17.20
C PHE A 479 -7.14 -2.62 17.54
N GLU A 480 -6.98 -3.54 16.58
CA GLU A 480 -7.06 -5.00 16.80
C GLU A 480 -6.13 -5.45 17.93
N SER A 481 -4.85 -5.06 17.88
CA SER A 481 -3.88 -5.43 18.93
C SER A 481 -4.27 -4.86 20.29
N THR A 482 -4.64 -3.57 20.33
CA THR A 482 -5.04 -2.88 21.56
C THR A 482 -6.29 -3.50 22.16
N LEU A 483 -7.27 -3.90 21.34
CA LEU A 483 -8.48 -4.60 21.76
C LEU A 483 -8.15 -5.92 22.45
N LEU A 484 -7.29 -6.74 21.84
CA LEU A 484 -6.85 -7.99 22.45
C LEU A 484 -6.09 -7.77 23.76
N ASP A 485 -5.29 -6.70 23.84
CA ASP A 485 -4.52 -6.35 25.04
C ASP A 485 -5.42 -5.86 26.20
N VAL A 486 -6.41 -5.00 25.92
CA VAL A 486 -7.32 -4.49 26.98
C VAL A 486 -8.27 -5.56 27.51
N LEU A 487 -8.58 -6.57 26.70
CA LEU A 487 -9.35 -7.74 27.10
C LEU A 487 -8.51 -8.83 27.78
N ASP A 488 -7.19 -8.66 27.93
CA ASP A 488 -6.26 -9.67 28.45
C ASP A 488 -6.43 -11.04 27.77
N ILE A 489 -6.47 -11.06 26.43
CA ILE A 489 -6.56 -12.29 25.63
C ILE A 489 -5.21 -12.97 25.57
N LYS A 490 -5.10 -14.14 26.22
CA LYS A 490 -3.84 -14.89 26.34
C LYS A 490 -3.65 -15.84 25.16
N TYR A 491 -2.43 -16.39 24.99
CA TYR A 491 -2.13 -17.31 23.89
C TYR A 491 -3.08 -18.52 23.78
N LYS A 492 -3.51 -19.08 24.92
CA LYS A 492 -4.50 -20.18 24.95
C LYS A 492 -5.84 -19.72 24.38
N ASP A 493 -6.30 -18.54 24.78
CA ASP A 493 -7.52 -17.92 24.30
C ASP A 493 -7.41 -17.64 22.79
N LEU A 494 -6.26 -17.09 22.32
CA LEU A 494 -6.01 -16.82 20.90
C LEU A 494 -6.18 -18.06 20.01
N LYS A 495 -5.68 -19.22 20.48
CA LYS A 495 -5.84 -20.50 19.76
C LYS A 495 -7.32 -20.86 19.63
N GLN A 496 -8.06 -20.87 20.74
CA GLN A 496 -9.47 -21.26 20.76
C GLN A 496 -10.35 -20.31 19.92
N ILE A 497 -10.13 -19.00 20.05
CA ILE A 497 -10.81 -17.97 19.26
C ILE A 497 -10.57 -18.22 17.76
N SER A 498 -9.35 -18.60 17.36
CA SER A 498 -9.02 -18.82 15.95
C SER A 498 -9.68 -20.07 15.33
N GLU A 499 -10.14 -21.01 16.16
CA GLU A 499 -10.69 -22.29 15.71
C GLU A 499 -12.18 -22.24 15.35
N SER A 500 -12.98 -21.37 16.00
CA SER A 500 -14.44 -21.30 15.79
C SER A 500 -15.04 -19.96 16.16
N ASP A 501 -16.08 -19.53 15.43
CA ASP A 501 -16.86 -18.32 15.74
C ASP A 501 -17.56 -18.44 17.09
N LYS A 502 -17.99 -19.65 17.47
CA LYS A 502 -18.61 -19.91 18.76
C LYS A 502 -17.65 -19.62 19.91
N TYR A 503 -16.42 -20.11 19.84
CA TYR A 503 -15.41 -19.84 20.86
C TYR A 503 -14.99 -18.37 20.87
N ALA A 504 -14.92 -17.74 19.70
CA ALA A 504 -14.66 -16.31 19.60
C ALA A 504 -15.72 -15.49 20.36
N GLN A 505 -17.00 -15.81 20.16
CA GLN A 505 -18.11 -15.17 20.88
C GLN A 505 -18.05 -15.42 22.39
N GLU A 506 -18.01 -16.68 22.83
CA GLU A 506 -18.03 -17.04 24.25
C GLU A 506 -16.86 -16.42 25.03
N ILE A 507 -15.65 -16.47 24.46
CA ILE A 507 -14.45 -15.90 25.11
C ILE A 507 -14.53 -14.38 25.12
N PHE A 508 -14.95 -13.76 24.02
CA PHE A 508 -15.05 -12.31 23.96
C PHE A 508 -16.07 -11.77 24.96
N GLU A 509 -17.27 -12.34 24.99
CA GLU A 509 -18.32 -11.97 25.94
C GLU A 509 -17.83 -12.10 27.38
N LYS A 510 -17.27 -13.25 27.75
CA LYS A 510 -16.74 -13.50 29.10
C LYS A 510 -15.68 -12.47 29.50
N LYS A 511 -14.78 -12.11 28.59
CA LYS A 511 -13.69 -11.15 28.86
C LYS A 511 -14.22 -9.72 28.96
N LEU A 512 -15.20 -9.38 28.14
CA LEU A 512 -15.86 -8.07 28.19
C LEU A 512 -16.64 -7.90 29.49
N GLU A 513 -17.43 -8.89 29.91
CA GLU A 513 -18.15 -8.86 31.18
C GLU A 513 -17.22 -8.78 32.39
N ALA A 514 -16.08 -9.46 32.34
CA ALA A 514 -15.07 -9.35 33.39
C ALA A 514 -14.45 -7.94 33.44
N LEU A 515 -14.23 -7.32 32.28
CA LEU A 515 -13.68 -5.98 32.17
C LEU A 515 -14.64 -4.91 32.70
N THR A 516 -15.94 -4.99 32.39
CA THR A 516 -16.92 -3.96 32.78
C THR A 516 -17.21 -3.90 34.28
N LYS A 517 -16.90 -4.98 35.03
CA LYS A 517 -16.99 -5.04 36.49
C LYS A 517 -15.92 -4.22 37.21
N ASP A 518 -14.79 -3.96 36.57
CA ASP A 518 -13.68 -3.18 37.12
C ASP A 518 -13.67 -1.78 36.49
N GLU A 519 -14.17 -0.77 37.21
CA GLU A 519 -14.34 0.59 36.67
C GLU A 519 -13.04 1.19 36.15
N VAL A 520 -11.95 0.99 36.89
CA VAL A 520 -10.64 1.58 36.55
C VAL A 520 -10.06 0.90 35.31
N LYS A 521 -10.14 -0.44 35.21
CA LYS A 521 -9.67 -1.15 34.01
C LYS A 521 -10.54 -0.86 32.81
N TYR A 522 -11.86 -0.81 32.98
CA TYR A 522 -12.79 -0.46 31.91
C TYR A 522 -12.52 0.95 31.37
N GLN A 523 -12.42 1.96 32.24
CA GLN A 523 -12.12 3.33 31.82
C GLN A 523 -10.81 3.40 31.04
N LYS A 524 -9.74 2.75 31.54
CA LYS A 524 -8.44 2.68 30.85
C LYS A 524 -8.52 1.93 29.52
N ALA A 525 -9.40 0.94 29.38
CA ALA A 525 -9.61 0.24 28.13
C ALA A 525 -10.23 1.17 27.08
N ILE A 526 -11.27 1.91 27.44
CA ILE A 526 -11.90 2.91 26.57
C ILE A 526 -10.89 4.00 26.18
N GLU A 527 -10.10 4.50 27.13
CA GLU A 527 -9.05 5.50 26.88
C GLU A 527 -8.00 5.01 25.87
N LYS A 528 -7.55 3.76 25.99
CA LYS A 528 -6.58 3.17 25.06
C LYS A 528 -7.16 3.01 23.65
N LEU A 529 -8.39 2.52 23.53
CA LEU A 529 -9.05 2.34 22.25
C LEU A 529 -9.35 3.69 21.57
N SER A 530 -9.85 4.66 22.32
CA SER A 530 -10.13 6.01 21.80
C SER A 530 -8.87 6.75 21.38
N LYS A 531 -7.75 6.53 22.09
CA LYS A 531 -6.43 7.06 21.68
C LYS A 531 -5.99 6.52 20.31
N VAL A 532 -6.19 5.24 20.02
CA VAL A 532 -5.85 4.68 18.70
C VAL A 532 -6.71 5.30 17.60
N MET A 533 -8.00 5.52 17.85
CA MET A 533 -8.88 6.23 16.92
C MET A 533 -8.45 7.70 16.75
N SER A 534 -8.09 8.38 17.83
CA SER A 534 -7.57 9.75 17.78
C SER A 534 -6.27 9.84 16.99
N GLU A 535 -5.34 8.91 17.18
CA GLU A 535 -4.11 8.83 16.39
C GLU A 535 -4.38 8.57 14.91
N MET A 536 -5.38 7.74 14.58
CA MET A 536 -5.85 7.58 13.19
C MET A 536 -6.31 8.92 12.62
N GLU A 537 -7.18 9.64 13.33
CA GLU A 537 -7.70 10.94 12.90
C GLU A 537 -6.59 11.97 12.72
N VAL A 538 -5.64 12.07 13.66
CA VAL A 538 -4.52 13.00 13.54
C VAL A 538 -3.61 12.64 12.37
N ASN A 539 -3.38 11.34 12.12
CA ASN A 539 -2.55 10.90 11.00
C ASN A 539 -3.20 11.11 9.63
N LEU A 540 -4.53 11.01 9.55
CA LEU A 540 -5.30 11.29 8.33
C LEU A 540 -5.52 12.79 8.13
N ASN A 541 -5.97 13.49 9.16
CA ASN A 541 -6.61 14.80 9.09
C ASN A 541 -5.82 15.93 9.80
N GLY A 542 -4.64 15.64 10.36
CA GLY A 542 -3.84 16.62 11.10
C GLY A 542 -4.47 17.05 12.43
N LYS A 543 -3.89 18.06 13.07
CA LYS A 543 -4.39 18.59 14.36
C LYS A 543 -5.22 19.87 14.24
N ASN A 544 -5.17 20.56 13.10
CA ASN A 544 -5.87 21.82 12.86
C ASN A 544 -6.27 21.95 11.37
N ASP A 545 -7.07 22.97 11.05
CA ASP A 545 -7.65 23.16 9.71
C ASP A 545 -6.61 23.44 8.62
N THR A 546 -5.50 24.07 9.00
CA THR A 546 -4.33 24.33 8.13
C THR A 546 -3.49 23.08 7.87
N ALA A 547 -3.72 21.99 8.60
CA ALA A 547 -3.10 20.68 8.41
C ALA A 547 -4.12 19.59 8.03
N SER A 548 -5.30 19.96 7.50
CA SER A 548 -6.36 18.99 7.21
C SER A 548 -6.11 18.21 5.92
N HIS A 549 -5.20 17.23 5.98
CA HIS A 549 -4.70 16.56 4.77
C HIS A 549 -5.75 15.77 3.99
N MET A 550 -6.78 15.19 4.63
CA MET A 550 -7.87 14.56 3.86
C MET A 550 -8.78 15.58 3.18
N LYS A 551 -9.07 16.72 3.83
CA LYS A 551 -9.77 17.84 3.21
C LYS A 551 -8.97 18.32 2.00
N ASP A 552 -7.67 18.54 2.17
CA ASP A 552 -6.77 19.01 1.11
C ASP A 552 -6.67 17.99 -0.04
N LEU A 553 -6.67 16.68 0.27
CA LEU A 553 -6.70 15.62 -0.74
C LEU A 553 -8.02 15.62 -1.52
N ILE A 554 -9.16 15.68 -0.84
CA ILE A 554 -10.48 15.74 -1.48
C ILE A 554 -10.59 17.00 -2.34
N SER A 555 -10.21 18.16 -1.81
CA SER A 555 -10.17 19.43 -2.56
C SER A 555 -9.24 19.36 -3.76
N GLY A 556 -8.06 18.75 -3.63
CA GLY A 556 -7.14 18.57 -4.76
C GLY A 556 -7.73 17.69 -5.87
N ILE A 557 -8.43 16.61 -5.51
CA ILE A 557 -9.20 15.78 -6.44
C ILE A 557 -10.29 16.61 -7.10
N GLU A 558 -11.15 17.25 -6.32
CA GLU A 558 -12.27 18.06 -6.83
C GLU A 558 -11.78 19.18 -7.74
N ASN A 559 -10.73 19.91 -7.38
CA ASN A 559 -10.11 20.94 -8.20
C ASN A 559 -9.63 20.35 -9.54
N ASN A 560 -8.94 19.20 -9.52
CA ASN A 560 -8.44 18.56 -10.73
C ASN A 560 -9.60 18.22 -11.70
N TYR A 561 -10.70 17.63 -11.21
CA TYR A 561 -11.87 17.33 -12.04
C TYR A 561 -12.64 18.59 -12.46
N ASN A 562 -12.90 19.50 -11.53
CA ASN A 562 -13.72 20.69 -11.76
C ASN A 562 -13.05 21.63 -12.76
N ASN A 563 -11.76 21.93 -12.58
CA ASN A 563 -11.01 22.82 -13.47
C ASN A 563 -10.81 22.18 -14.84
N THR A 564 -10.61 20.86 -14.90
CA THR A 564 -10.60 20.12 -16.17
C THR A 564 -11.93 20.26 -16.90
N ALA A 565 -13.06 20.00 -16.24
CA ALA A 565 -14.39 20.15 -16.84
C ALA A 565 -14.65 21.57 -17.37
N LYS A 566 -14.26 22.61 -16.61
CA LYS A 566 -14.35 24.02 -17.05
C LYS A 566 -13.52 24.31 -18.31
N ARG A 567 -12.27 23.84 -18.36
CA ARG A 567 -11.40 24.01 -19.53
C ARG A 567 -11.96 23.29 -20.75
N LEU A 568 -12.47 22.07 -20.58
CA LEU A 568 -13.11 21.31 -21.65
C LEU A 568 -14.37 22.02 -22.16
N ASN A 569 -15.14 22.65 -21.25
CA ASN A 569 -16.31 23.44 -21.62
C ASN A 569 -15.91 24.67 -22.44
N ASN A 570 -14.77 25.31 -22.12
CA ASN A 570 -14.22 26.43 -22.89
C ASN A 570 -13.75 26.00 -24.30
N ILE A 571 -13.37 24.74 -24.52
CA ILE A 571 -13.11 24.21 -25.87
C ILE A 571 -14.43 23.98 -26.63
N GLY A 572 -15.50 23.60 -25.94
CA GLY A 572 -16.87 23.51 -26.50
C GLY A 572 -17.20 22.21 -27.26
N LYS A 573 -16.24 21.27 -27.40
CA LYS A 573 -16.43 20.02 -28.17
C LYS A 573 -16.58 18.74 -27.33
N PHE A 574 -16.24 18.77 -26.04
CA PHE A 574 -16.04 17.57 -25.21
C PHE A 574 -17.14 17.34 -24.17
N LYS A 575 -18.41 17.44 -24.58
CA LYS A 575 -19.56 17.37 -23.67
C LYS A 575 -19.71 15.99 -23.01
N ASN A 576 -19.47 14.90 -23.73
CA ASN A 576 -19.61 13.56 -23.16
C ASN A 576 -18.52 13.30 -22.10
N THR A 577 -17.30 13.76 -22.35
CA THR A 577 -16.19 13.69 -21.38
C THR A 577 -16.53 14.49 -20.12
N ILE A 578 -17.04 15.72 -20.26
CA ILE A 578 -17.46 16.55 -19.12
C ILE A 578 -18.56 15.84 -18.30
N ASP A 579 -19.59 15.31 -18.97
CA ASP A 579 -20.67 14.59 -18.31
C ASP A 579 -20.14 13.38 -17.51
N ARG A 580 -19.21 12.62 -18.07
CA ARG A 580 -18.61 11.48 -17.36
C ARG A 580 -17.66 11.87 -16.24
N LEU A 581 -16.93 12.97 -16.38
CA LEU A 581 -16.01 13.46 -15.35
C LEU A 581 -16.75 13.99 -14.13
N VAL A 582 -17.75 14.86 -14.32
CA VAL A 582 -18.40 15.59 -13.22
C VAL A 582 -19.90 15.39 -13.11
N LYS A 583 -20.62 15.14 -14.22
CA LYS A 583 -22.08 14.97 -14.30
C LYS A 583 -22.86 16.06 -13.55
N GLU A 584 -22.46 17.29 -13.79
CA GLU A 584 -22.96 18.50 -13.13
C GLU A 584 -22.82 19.67 -14.09
N ASP A 585 -23.67 20.69 -13.93
CA ASP A 585 -23.47 21.99 -14.58
C ASP A 585 -22.10 22.57 -14.20
N VAL A 586 -21.30 22.86 -15.22
CA VAL A 586 -19.93 23.36 -15.09
C VAL A 586 -19.89 24.69 -14.33
N SER A 587 -20.94 25.51 -14.44
CA SER A 587 -21.05 26.79 -13.74
C SER A 587 -21.27 26.65 -12.23
N THR A 588 -21.76 25.51 -11.75
CA THR A 588 -22.07 25.26 -10.34
C THR A 588 -21.00 24.45 -9.60
N LEU A 589 -19.93 24.06 -10.31
CA LEU A 589 -18.87 23.22 -9.78
C LEU A 589 -18.15 23.90 -8.61
N SER A 590 -18.11 23.19 -7.48
CA SER A 590 -17.49 23.64 -6.23
C SER A 590 -16.98 22.45 -5.43
N ASN A 591 -16.14 22.73 -4.43
CA ASN A 591 -15.62 21.70 -3.53
C ASN A 591 -16.66 21.33 -2.48
N SER A 592 -16.75 20.04 -2.16
CA SER A 592 -17.76 19.48 -1.26
C SER A 592 -17.46 19.72 0.22
N VAL A 593 -16.22 20.04 0.57
CA VAL A 593 -15.74 20.23 1.93
C VAL A 593 -14.98 21.54 2.05
N LYS A 594 -15.39 22.43 2.98
CA LYS A 594 -14.74 23.75 3.17
C LYS A 594 -13.99 23.84 4.49
N SER A 595 -14.51 23.21 5.54
CA SER A 595 -13.90 23.16 6.87
C SER A 595 -13.57 21.73 7.31
N ARG A 596 -12.79 21.58 8.39
CA ARG A 596 -12.57 20.26 9.00
C ARG A 596 -13.83 19.70 9.66
N LYS A 597 -14.71 20.58 10.14
CA LYS A 597 -16.03 20.15 10.65
C LYS A 597 -16.86 19.54 9.53
N ASP A 598 -16.91 20.21 8.37
CA ASP A 598 -17.59 19.70 7.18
C ASP A 598 -16.97 18.35 6.75
N LEU A 599 -15.64 18.22 6.85
CA LEU A 599 -14.95 16.97 6.53
C LEU A 599 -15.44 15.84 7.44
N TYR A 600 -15.54 16.05 8.74
CA TYR A 600 -15.99 15.01 9.66
C TYR A 600 -17.45 14.64 9.44
N GLU A 601 -18.33 15.64 9.25
CA GLU A 601 -19.73 15.37 8.91
C GLU A 601 -19.85 14.60 7.58
N PHE A 602 -19.01 14.93 6.60
CA PHE A 602 -18.93 14.25 5.31
C PHE A 602 -18.44 12.80 5.45
N LEU A 603 -17.33 12.60 6.16
CA LEU A 603 -16.74 11.29 6.42
C LEU A 603 -17.66 10.41 7.28
N ASP A 604 -18.36 10.98 8.24
CA ASP A 604 -19.32 10.26 9.10
C ASP A 604 -20.70 10.09 8.46
N GLY A 605 -20.91 10.61 7.25
CA GLY A 605 -22.20 10.52 6.55
C GLY A 605 -23.35 11.23 7.28
N VAL A 606 -23.04 12.26 8.07
CA VAL A 606 -23.98 13.07 8.87
C VAL A 606 -24.57 14.24 8.06
N LYS A 607 -24.27 14.33 6.76
CA LYS A 607 -24.70 15.44 5.91
C LYS A 607 -26.23 15.61 5.94
N LYS A 608 -26.69 16.72 6.53
CA LYS A 608 -28.09 17.11 6.55
C LYS A 608 -28.53 17.43 5.12
N ASP A 609 -29.69 16.88 4.73
CA ASP A 609 -30.30 17.23 3.44
C ASP A 609 -30.60 18.74 3.41
N LYS A 610 -30.21 19.43 2.33
CA LYS A 610 -30.55 20.86 2.11
C LYS A 610 -32.06 21.09 2.22
N TYR A 611 -32.85 20.06 1.92
CA TYR A 611 -34.32 20.07 1.95
C TYR A 611 -34.90 19.37 3.20
N ALA A 612 -34.11 19.16 4.26
CA ALA A 612 -34.60 18.58 5.51
C ALA A 612 -35.73 19.44 6.12
N GLY A 613 -36.84 18.81 6.51
CA GLY A 613 -38.02 19.48 7.07
C GLY A 613 -39.05 19.99 6.05
N ILE A 614 -38.78 19.87 4.74
CA ILE A 614 -39.76 20.17 3.69
C ILE A 614 -40.66 18.95 3.50
N LYS A 615 -41.94 19.05 3.88
CA LYS A 615 -42.95 18.01 3.65
C LYS A 615 -43.19 17.88 2.13
N TYR A 616 -43.08 16.65 1.61
CA TYR A 616 -42.91 16.40 0.19
C TYR A 616 -44.23 16.55 -0.60
N TRP A 617 -44.16 17.18 -1.79
CA TRP A 617 -45.21 17.60 -2.74
C TRP A 617 -46.00 18.88 -2.42
N ASP A 618 -46.36 19.14 -1.16
CA ASP A 618 -47.28 20.25 -0.84
C ASP A 618 -46.60 21.63 -0.72
N ASN A 619 -45.30 21.65 -0.41
CA ASN A 619 -44.55 22.89 -0.12
C ASN A 619 -43.61 23.36 -1.25
N LEU A 620 -43.55 22.64 -2.38
CA LEU A 620 -42.66 22.98 -3.50
C LEU A 620 -43.47 23.06 -4.80
N ASP A 621 -43.32 24.18 -5.50
CA ASP A 621 -43.76 24.35 -6.88
C ASP A 621 -42.93 23.48 -7.84
N ASP A 622 -43.31 23.43 -9.12
CA ASP A 622 -42.63 22.57 -10.10
C ASP A 622 -41.16 22.96 -10.32
N ALA A 623 -40.83 24.25 -10.16
CA ALA A 623 -39.45 24.74 -10.20
C ALA A 623 -38.63 24.20 -9.00
N GLY A 624 -39.19 24.25 -7.79
CA GLY A 624 -38.59 23.70 -6.58
C GLY A 624 -38.45 22.18 -6.62
N ARG A 625 -39.41 21.46 -7.21
CA ARG A 625 -39.33 20.01 -7.45
C ARG A 625 -38.20 19.66 -8.43
N LEU A 626 -38.02 20.45 -9.48
CA LEU A 626 -36.92 20.28 -10.44
C LEU A 626 -35.56 20.59 -9.79
N GLU A 627 -35.44 21.65 -9.00
CA GLU A 627 -34.21 21.97 -8.26
C GLU A 627 -33.86 20.85 -7.28
N TYR A 628 -34.84 20.30 -6.56
CA TYR A 628 -34.67 19.14 -5.70
C TYR A 628 -34.16 17.92 -6.48
N ALA A 629 -34.76 17.60 -7.63
CA ALA A 629 -34.33 16.49 -8.48
C ALA A 629 -32.89 16.68 -8.99
N LYS A 630 -32.53 17.91 -9.38
CA LYS A 630 -31.17 18.27 -9.79
C LYS A 630 -30.17 18.14 -8.63
N TYR A 631 -30.51 18.62 -7.44
CA TYR A 631 -29.67 18.51 -6.24
C TYR A 631 -29.35 17.05 -5.91
N ASN A 632 -30.35 16.16 -6.00
CA ASN A 632 -30.19 14.75 -5.65
C ASN A 632 -29.48 13.90 -6.71
N SER A 633 -29.49 14.32 -7.97
CA SER A 633 -28.80 13.63 -9.07
C SER A 633 -27.38 14.16 -9.32
N LYS A 634 -27.03 15.28 -8.67
CA LYS A 634 -25.77 16.00 -8.82
C LYS A 634 -24.55 15.10 -8.68
N GLY A 635 -23.79 14.95 -9.77
CA GLY A 635 -22.54 14.18 -9.80
C GLY A 635 -22.70 12.66 -9.66
N VAL A 636 -23.91 12.12 -9.51
CA VAL A 636 -24.10 10.69 -9.25
C VAL A 636 -23.69 9.84 -10.45
N GLY A 637 -22.68 9.00 -10.26
CA GLY A 637 -22.11 8.16 -11.31
C GLY A 637 -21.04 8.87 -12.16
N SER A 638 -20.57 10.05 -11.78
CA SER A 638 -19.39 10.67 -12.38
C SER A 638 -18.09 10.06 -11.82
N SER A 639 -17.00 10.17 -12.58
CA SER A 639 -15.68 9.70 -12.15
C SER A 639 -15.21 10.41 -10.87
N LYS A 640 -15.43 11.74 -10.78
CA LYS A 640 -15.18 12.54 -9.57
C LYS A 640 -15.90 11.95 -8.35
N ASN A 641 -17.21 11.70 -8.48
CA ASN A 641 -18.01 11.20 -7.36
C ASN A 641 -17.63 9.77 -6.97
N MET A 642 -17.35 8.89 -7.94
CA MET A 642 -16.89 7.53 -7.67
C MET A 642 -15.57 7.53 -6.88
N GLU A 643 -14.65 8.42 -7.24
CA GLU A 643 -13.37 8.53 -6.57
C GLU A 643 -13.52 9.00 -5.11
N ILE A 644 -14.28 10.07 -4.88
CA ILE A 644 -14.52 10.60 -3.53
C ILE A 644 -15.32 9.60 -2.69
N SER A 645 -16.31 8.93 -3.29
CA SER A 645 -17.12 7.93 -2.58
C SER A 645 -16.26 6.78 -2.06
N ARG A 646 -15.29 6.29 -2.86
CA ARG A 646 -14.33 5.27 -2.39
C ARG A 646 -13.53 5.75 -1.18
N ILE A 647 -13.18 7.02 -1.10
CA ILE A 647 -12.50 7.59 0.08
C ILE A 647 -13.38 7.47 1.31
N VAL A 648 -14.63 7.93 1.19
CA VAL A 648 -15.60 7.93 2.28
C VAL A 648 -15.94 6.50 2.72
N GLU A 649 -16.20 5.58 1.79
CA GLU A 649 -16.56 4.19 2.09
C GLU A 649 -15.45 3.46 2.86
N ARG A 650 -14.19 3.61 2.43
CA ARG A 650 -13.03 2.99 3.09
C ARG A 650 -12.83 3.54 4.50
N TYR A 651 -12.96 4.86 4.65
CA TYR A 651 -12.90 5.52 5.96
C TYR A 651 -14.02 5.03 6.87
N GLN A 652 -15.27 5.05 6.40
CA GLN A 652 -16.45 4.63 7.16
C GLN A 652 -16.35 3.18 7.60
N GLY A 653 -15.91 2.27 6.73
CA GLY A 653 -15.77 0.86 7.08
C GLY A 653 -14.86 0.63 8.29
N ALA A 654 -13.72 1.35 8.37
CA ALA A 654 -12.82 1.28 9.51
C ALA A 654 -13.40 2.00 10.75
N ASN A 655 -13.82 3.26 10.61
CA ASN A 655 -14.30 4.06 11.74
C ASN A 655 -15.56 3.47 12.39
N ASN A 656 -16.51 2.99 11.60
CA ASN A 656 -17.74 2.38 12.11
C ASN A 656 -17.47 1.04 12.80
N SER A 657 -16.48 0.26 12.35
CA SER A 657 -16.05 -0.96 13.05
C SER A 657 -15.52 -0.63 14.46
N PHE A 658 -14.75 0.45 14.61
CA PHE A 658 -14.25 0.90 15.91
C PHE A 658 -15.37 1.44 16.80
N ASN A 659 -16.25 2.28 16.24
CA ASN A 659 -17.40 2.82 16.96
C ASN A 659 -18.34 1.70 17.43
N ARG A 660 -18.51 0.64 16.63
CA ARG A 660 -19.31 -0.52 17.02
C ARG A 660 -18.71 -1.26 18.22
N ILE A 661 -17.39 -1.40 18.29
CA ILE A 661 -16.71 -1.97 19.47
C ILE A 661 -16.89 -1.07 20.70
N LEU A 662 -16.70 0.26 20.56
CA LEU A 662 -16.91 1.18 21.67
C LEU A 662 -18.36 1.19 22.16
N HIS A 663 -19.33 1.12 21.24
CA HIS A 663 -20.74 1.01 21.57
C HIS A 663 -21.07 -0.32 22.26
N LEU A 664 -20.47 -1.43 21.82
CA LEU A 664 -20.60 -2.72 22.50
C LEU A 664 -20.09 -2.65 23.93
N PHE A 665 -18.91 -2.06 24.15
CA PHE A 665 -18.34 -1.88 25.50
C PHE A 665 -19.28 -1.04 26.38
N ASP A 666 -19.80 0.06 25.85
CA ASP A 666 -20.76 0.91 26.53
C ASP A 666 -22.02 0.14 26.95
N VAL A 667 -22.61 -0.63 26.02
CA VAL A 667 -23.82 -1.43 26.29
C VAL A 667 -23.57 -2.52 27.34
N TYR A 668 -22.38 -3.12 27.39
CA TYR A 668 -22.01 -4.07 28.44
C TYR A 668 -21.73 -3.41 29.80
N LYS A 669 -21.44 -2.10 29.83
CA LYS A 669 -21.24 -1.33 31.06
C LYS A 669 -22.54 -0.79 31.64
N ARG A 670 -23.57 -0.56 30.81
CA ARG A 670 -24.89 -0.10 31.26
C ARG A 670 -25.49 -1.02 32.34
N PRO A 671 -26.25 -0.47 33.30
CA PRO A 671 -26.86 -1.25 34.35
C PRO A 671 -27.83 -2.30 33.78
N ILE A 672 -27.85 -3.48 34.39
CA ILE A 672 -28.81 -4.54 34.03
C ILE A 672 -30.17 -4.14 34.61
N PRO A 673 -31.22 -4.00 33.79
CA PRO A 673 -32.55 -3.64 34.26
C PRO A 673 -33.13 -4.78 35.13
N GLU A 674 -34.03 -4.46 36.07
CA GLU A 674 -34.58 -5.46 37.01
C GLU A 674 -35.65 -6.35 36.36
N GLY A 675 -36.44 -5.80 35.44
CA GLY A 675 -37.56 -6.48 34.76
C GLY A 675 -37.12 -7.55 33.75
N GLY A 676 -37.89 -8.64 33.65
CA GLY A 676 -37.60 -9.76 32.74
C GLY A 676 -37.57 -9.35 31.25
N TYR A 677 -38.50 -8.51 30.83
CA TYR A 677 -38.59 -7.99 29.46
C TYR A 677 -37.37 -7.14 29.07
N ASP A 678 -36.99 -6.19 29.93
CA ASP A 678 -35.85 -5.31 29.66
C ASP A 678 -34.51 -6.09 29.68
N LYS A 679 -34.39 -7.13 30.51
CA LYS A 679 -33.25 -8.05 30.50
C LYS A 679 -33.15 -8.79 29.17
N GLU A 680 -34.28 -9.26 28.65
CA GLU A 680 -34.36 -9.92 27.35
C GLU A 680 -33.94 -8.97 26.22
N ILE A 681 -34.46 -7.74 26.21
CA ILE A 681 -34.06 -6.69 25.26
C ILE A 681 -32.55 -6.44 25.32
N LEU A 682 -32.00 -6.29 26.52
CA LEU A 682 -30.56 -6.05 26.70
C LEU A 682 -29.73 -7.22 26.17
N ALA A 683 -30.13 -8.46 26.45
CA ALA A 683 -29.45 -9.66 25.97
C ALA A 683 -29.50 -9.75 24.43
N LYS A 684 -30.66 -9.53 23.82
CA LYS A 684 -30.83 -9.53 22.35
C LYS A 684 -30.01 -8.42 21.68
N GLY A 685 -29.95 -7.26 22.31
CA GLY A 685 -29.17 -6.13 21.85
C GLY A 685 -27.67 -6.38 21.87
N LYS A 686 -27.17 -6.98 22.95
CA LYS A 686 -25.77 -7.42 23.09
C LYS A 686 -25.42 -8.44 22.01
N GLU A 687 -26.26 -9.46 21.83
CA GLU A 687 -26.08 -10.49 20.79
C GLU A 687 -26.01 -9.85 19.39
N ALA A 688 -26.93 -8.94 19.07
CA ALA A 688 -26.97 -8.26 17.78
C ALA A 688 -25.73 -7.40 17.54
N LEU A 689 -25.33 -6.57 18.51
CA LEU A 689 -24.11 -5.77 18.39
C LEU A 689 -22.87 -6.64 18.22
N MET A 690 -22.82 -7.81 18.86
CA MET A 690 -21.69 -8.73 18.84
C MET A 690 -21.56 -9.55 17.54
N THR A 691 -22.68 -10.04 16.99
CA THR A 691 -22.67 -11.09 15.95
C THR A 691 -23.27 -10.68 14.60
N ALA A 692 -24.10 -9.63 14.54
CA ALA A 692 -24.84 -9.34 13.32
C ALA A 692 -23.94 -8.76 12.21
N THR A 693 -23.85 -9.44 11.07
CA THR A 693 -23.19 -8.93 9.86
C THR A 693 -24.11 -7.95 9.15
N SER A 694 -23.61 -7.19 8.18
CA SER A 694 -24.40 -6.23 7.38
C SER A 694 -25.43 -6.86 6.45
N SER A 695 -25.20 -8.07 5.92
CA SER A 695 -26.22 -8.85 5.18
C SER A 695 -27.34 -9.35 6.10
N ASP A 696 -26.99 -9.60 7.35
CA ASP A 696 -27.88 -10.22 8.32
C ASP A 696 -28.46 -9.22 9.31
N HIS A 697 -28.00 -7.97 9.40
CA HIS A 697 -28.40 -7.05 10.47
C HIS A 697 -29.88 -6.71 10.42
N THR A 698 -30.43 -6.60 9.20
CA THR A 698 -31.86 -6.40 8.97
C THR A 698 -32.66 -7.69 9.23
N LEU A 699 -32.07 -8.87 8.98
CA LEU A 699 -32.70 -10.19 9.11
C LEU A 699 -32.51 -10.89 10.48
N LYS A 700 -31.51 -10.51 11.29
CA LYS A 700 -31.16 -11.07 12.62
C LYS A 700 -31.61 -10.19 13.79
N LEU A 701 -31.79 -8.89 13.55
CA LEU A 701 -32.64 -8.05 14.42
C LEU A 701 -34.13 -8.30 14.16
N ASN A 702 -34.45 -9.15 13.19
CA ASN A 702 -35.81 -9.38 12.72
C ASN A 702 -36.62 -10.06 13.82
N THR A 703 -37.34 -9.25 14.57
CA THR A 703 -38.38 -9.66 15.50
C THR A 703 -39.65 -9.81 14.68
N ILE A 704 -39.63 -10.79 13.76
CA ILE A 704 -40.73 -11.10 12.85
C ILE A 704 -42.00 -11.17 13.71
N ASN A 705 -42.94 -10.24 13.48
CA ASN A 705 -44.23 -10.10 14.17
C ASN A 705 -44.27 -9.38 15.53
N ASN A 706 -43.21 -8.70 15.98
CA ASN A 706 -43.28 -7.86 17.18
C ASN A 706 -42.64 -6.46 16.96
N PRO A 707 -43.41 -5.47 16.47
CA PRO A 707 -42.90 -4.13 16.18
C PRO A 707 -42.56 -3.33 17.44
N GLU A 708 -43.31 -3.50 18.54
CA GLU A 708 -43.02 -2.79 19.80
C GLU A 708 -41.71 -3.30 20.41
N TYR A 709 -41.48 -4.62 20.43
CA TYR A 709 -40.19 -5.16 20.87
C TYR A 709 -39.01 -4.64 20.05
N TYR A 710 -39.16 -4.52 18.73
CA TYR A 710 -38.11 -3.91 17.89
C TYR A 710 -37.86 -2.45 18.26
N LYS A 711 -38.94 -1.66 18.46
CA LYS A 711 -38.83 -0.25 18.84
C LYS A 711 -38.13 -0.11 20.19
N ASP A 712 -38.50 -0.92 21.16
CA ASP A 712 -37.90 -0.93 22.50
C ASP A 712 -36.44 -1.40 22.45
N LEU A 713 -36.12 -2.39 21.64
CA LEU A 713 -34.74 -2.82 21.38
C LEU A 713 -33.90 -1.67 20.82
N MET A 714 -34.39 -1.00 19.78
CA MET A 714 -33.68 0.12 19.16
C MET A 714 -33.56 1.33 20.10
N ARG A 715 -34.60 1.60 20.91
CA ARG A 715 -34.63 2.68 21.90
C ARG A 715 -33.85 2.38 23.16
N THR A 716 -33.53 1.12 23.46
CA THR A 716 -32.74 0.77 24.65
C THR A 716 -31.25 0.67 24.32
N ILE A 717 -30.92 0.06 23.18
CA ILE A 717 -29.52 -0.25 22.83
C ILE A 717 -28.85 0.93 22.12
N TRP A 718 -29.53 1.58 21.17
CA TRP A 718 -28.98 2.68 20.37
C TRP A 718 -29.39 4.07 20.88
N LEU A 719 -29.32 4.29 22.20
CA LEU A 719 -29.40 5.63 22.78
C LEU A 719 -28.04 6.34 22.69
N PRO A 720 -27.99 7.62 22.29
CA PRO A 720 -26.75 8.39 22.22
C PRO A 720 -26.19 8.78 23.60
N ASN A 721 -26.87 8.40 24.69
CA ASN A 721 -26.42 8.60 26.07
C ASN A 721 -25.49 7.47 26.47
N LEU A 722 -24.20 7.77 26.53
CA LEU A 722 -23.14 6.85 26.96
C LEU A 722 -23.10 6.75 28.49
N ASP A 723 -22.66 5.62 29.01
CA ASP A 723 -22.37 5.44 30.43
C ASP A 723 -21.30 6.45 30.92
N ASN A 724 -21.38 6.87 32.18
CA ASN A 724 -20.49 7.88 32.75
C ASN A 724 -19.02 7.45 32.71
N THR A 725 -18.72 6.17 32.97
CA THR A 725 -17.34 5.66 32.92
C THR A 725 -16.84 5.59 31.47
N THR A 726 -17.71 5.25 30.52
CA THR A 726 -17.40 5.35 29.08
C THR A 726 -17.06 6.80 28.71
N GLN A 727 -17.89 7.77 29.12
CA GLN A 727 -17.67 9.18 28.83
C GLN A 727 -16.31 9.68 29.37
N LYS A 728 -15.99 9.33 30.63
CA LYS A 728 -14.69 9.64 31.24
C LYS A 728 -13.51 9.03 30.48
N GLY A 729 -13.65 7.81 29.96
CA GLY A 729 -12.63 7.17 29.13
C GLY A 729 -12.43 7.85 27.77
N LEU A 730 -13.44 8.60 27.29
CA LEU A 730 -13.39 9.32 26.01
C LEU A 730 -12.98 10.79 26.15
N ASP A 731 -12.91 11.33 27.37
CA ASP A 731 -12.68 12.76 27.63
C ASP A 731 -11.40 13.31 27.00
N ALA A 732 -10.33 12.50 26.93
CA ALA A 732 -9.06 12.89 26.31
C ALA A 732 -9.15 13.02 24.77
N SER A 733 -10.27 12.60 24.16
CA SER A 733 -10.47 12.50 22.72
C SER A 733 -11.73 13.24 22.23
N LYS A 734 -12.27 14.15 23.03
CA LYS A 734 -13.54 14.84 22.75
C LYS A 734 -13.42 16.10 21.91
N ASP A 735 -12.24 16.69 21.80
CA ASP A 735 -12.01 17.92 21.05
C ASP A 735 -11.76 17.65 19.57
N LEU A 736 -11.89 18.68 18.73
CA LEU A 736 -11.73 18.53 17.28
C LEU A 736 -10.28 18.17 16.88
N ALA A 737 -9.28 18.61 17.65
CA ALA A 737 -7.88 18.34 17.35
C ALA A 737 -7.51 16.87 17.56
N SER A 738 -8.17 16.20 18.51
CA SER A 738 -8.09 14.75 18.75
C SER A 738 -9.11 13.94 17.93
N GLY A 739 -9.88 14.58 17.05
CA GLY A 739 -10.83 13.89 16.15
C GLY A 739 -12.28 13.84 16.64
N ASN A 740 -12.58 14.39 17.82
CA ASN A 740 -13.90 14.40 18.46
C ASN A 740 -14.53 12.99 18.54
N ILE A 741 -13.76 12.01 19.00
CA ILE A 741 -14.17 10.59 19.04
C ILE A 741 -15.46 10.44 19.86
N GLN A 742 -15.57 11.12 21.00
CA GLN A 742 -16.77 11.07 21.84
C GLN A 742 -18.03 11.58 21.12
N GLY A 743 -17.97 12.79 20.53
CA GLY A 743 -19.11 13.36 19.82
C GLY A 743 -19.49 12.56 18.57
N ARG A 744 -18.50 11.99 17.89
CA ARG A 744 -18.70 11.17 16.69
C ARG A 744 -19.24 9.78 17.01
N LEU A 745 -18.88 9.19 18.15
CA LEU A 745 -19.51 7.96 18.65
C LEU A 745 -21.00 8.18 18.93
N LYS A 746 -21.36 9.28 19.62
CA LYS A 746 -22.78 9.64 19.85
C LYS A 746 -23.52 9.85 18.53
N SER A 747 -22.88 10.53 17.57
CA SER A 747 -23.45 10.77 16.24
C SER A 747 -23.62 9.46 15.45
N TYR A 748 -22.67 8.52 15.57
CA TYR A 748 -22.76 7.18 14.99
C TYR A 748 -23.95 6.40 15.56
N ILE A 749 -24.12 6.39 16.90
CA ILE A 749 -25.24 5.69 17.56
C ILE A 749 -26.58 6.28 17.11
N GLN A 750 -26.70 7.61 17.08
CA GLN A 750 -27.90 8.28 16.60
C GLN A 750 -28.18 7.96 15.13
N ARG A 751 -27.17 8.04 14.27
CA ARG A 751 -27.29 7.71 12.84
C ARG A 751 -27.71 6.26 12.63
N PHE A 752 -27.19 5.33 13.43
CA PHE A 752 -27.61 3.93 13.41
C PHE A 752 -29.09 3.80 13.74
N GLN A 753 -29.54 4.42 14.83
CA GLN A 753 -30.94 4.43 15.21
C GLN A 753 -31.82 5.05 14.11
N ASP A 754 -31.42 6.18 13.55
CA ASP A 754 -32.19 6.91 12.55
C ASP A 754 -32.30 6.15 11.22
N ILE A 755 -31.23 5.49 10.77
CA ILE A 755 -31.16 4.87 9.43
C ILE A 755 -31.55 3.38 9.48
N ILE A 756 -31.05 2.63 10.47
CA ILE A 756 -31.35 1.20 10.61
C ILE A 756 -32.66 1.01 11.37
N GLY A 757 -32.89 1.79 12.42
CA GLY A 757 -34.11 1.71 13.23
C GLY A 757 -35.39 2.14 12.49
N ASN A 758 -35.27 2.98 11.46
CA ASN A 758 -36.39 3.38 10.60
C ASN A 758 -36.32 2.74 9.19
N ASN A 759 -35.61 1.62 9.05
CA ASN A 759 -35.44 0.97 7.76
C ASN A 759 -36.76 0.34 7.28
N ASN A 760 -37.11 0.61 6.03
CA ASN A 760 -38.32 0.15 5.33
C ASN A 760 -38.03 -0.92 4.25
N ILE A 761 -36.80 -1.46 4.21
CA ILE A 761 -36.37 -2.43 3.18
C ILE A 761 -37.03 -3.82 3.36
N ASP A 762 -37.57 -4.15 4.53
CA ASP A 762 -38.39 -5.35 4.69
C ASP A 762 -39.83 -5.09 4.23
N PHE A 763 -40.18 -5.65 3.08
CA PHE A 763 -41.50 -5.56 2.44
C PHE A 763 -42.66 -6.12 3.28
N THR A 764 -42.39 -6.67 4.46
CA THR A 764 -43.36 -7.39 5.26
C THR A 764 -44.10 -6.53 6.28
N LYS A 765 -43.54 -5.44 6.86
CA LYS A 765 -44.24 -4.64 7.90
C LYS A 765 -43.82 -3.15 8.01
N PRO A 766 -44.70 -2.17 7.72
CA PRO A 766 -44.43 -0.72 7.89
C PRO A 766 -44.41 -0.22 9.35
N GLN A 767 -44.70 -1.07 10.35
CA GLN A 767 -44.90 -0.65 11.76
C GLN A 767 -43.62 -0.59 12.62
N HIS A 768 -42.44 -0.87 12.04
CA HIS A 768 -41.15 -0.85 12.76
C HIS A 768 -40.48 0.54 12.83
N ILE A 769 -41.15 1.59 12.34
CA ILE A 769 -40.60 2.96 12.30
C ILE A 769 -40.60 3.57 13.71
N LEU A 770 -39.45 4.08 14.15
CA LEU A 770 -39.25 4.81 15.41
C LEU A 770 -39.69 6.27 15.30
N ASN A 771 -39.29 6.94 14.22
CA ASN A 771 -39.57 8.33 13.89
C ASN A 771 -39.52 8.51 12.36
N GLY A 772 -40.68 8.78 11.74
CA GLY A 772 -40.82 8.93 10.29
C GLY A 772 -40.03 10.11 9.69
N ASP A 773 -39.76 11.15 10.49
CA ASP A 773 -39.03 12.34 10.04
C ASP A 773 -37.51 12.18 10.16
N ALA A 774 -37.02 11.26 10.99
CA ALA A 774 -35.60 11.08 11.24
C ALA A 774 -34.83 10.70 9.96
N VAL A 775 -35.39 9.82 9.13
CA VAL A 775 -34.80 9.41 7.84
C VAL A 775 -34.72 10.59 6.88
N ASN A 776 -35.66 11.53 6.96
CA ASN A 776 -35.73 12.69 6.07
C ASN A 776 -34.61 13.71 6.30
N ASN A 777 -33.93 13.64 7.45
CA ASN A 777 -32.78 14.49 7.77
C ASN A 777 -31.49 14.08 7.06
N TYR A 778 -31.41 12.88 6.49
CA TYR A 778 -30.21 12.36 5.81
C TYR A 778 -30.38 12.36 4.29
N THR A 779 -29.32 12.62 3.54
CA THR A 779 -29.34 12.56 2.06
C THR A 779 -29.77 11.18 1.55
N LYS A 780 -30.36 11.10 0.34
CA LYS A 780 -30.72 9.81 -0.30
C LYS A 780 -29.54 8.85 -0.41
N SER A 781 -28.33 9.36 -0.68
CA SER A 781 -27.10 8.55 -0.72
C SER A 781 -26.83 7.83 0.61
N SER A 782 -27.12 8.47 1.74
CA SER A 782 -27.00 7.89 3.09
C SER A 782 -28.06 6.83 3.40
N ARG A 783 -29.15 6.76 2.61
CA ARG A 783 -30.24 5.78 2.76
C ARG A 783 -30.05 4.52 1.92
N THR A 784 -29.01 4.49 1.07
CA THR A 784 -28.71 3.36 0.18
C THR A 784 -28.34 2.10 0.95
N ARG A 785 -28.49 0.93 0.30
CA ARG A 785 -28.06 -0.36 0.87
C ARG A 785 -26.57 -0.34 1.24
N MET A 786 -25.73 0.28 0.43
CA MET A 786 -24.28 0.39 0.67
C MET A 786 -23.97 1.26 1.89
N ALA A 787 -24.64 2.41 2.05
CA ALA A 787 -24.47 3.26 3.23
C ALA A 787 -24.92 2.54 4.52
N LYS A 788 -26.02 1.78 4.45
CA LYS A 788 -26.50 0.92 5.55
C LYS A 788 -25.49 -0.19 5.87
N PHE A 789 -24.94 -0.85 4.85
CA PHE A 789 -23.89 -1.86 5.00
C PHE A 789 -22.65 -1.29 5.71
N ASN A 790 -22.17 -0.11 5.28
CA ASN A 790 -21.02 0.56 5.88
C ASN A 790 -21.29 1.05 7.31
N LEU A 791 -22.53 1.42 7.63
CA LEU A 791 -22.92 1.85 8.98
C LEU A 791 -22.90 0.69 9.98
N VAL A 792 -23.32 -0.51 9.55
CA VAL A 792 -23.23 -1.74 10.37
C VAL A 792 -21.78 -2.20 10.54
N ALA A 793 -20.97 -2.04 9.49
CA ALA A 793 -19.56 -2.41 9.45
C ALA A 793 -19.29 -3.89 9.84
N GLN A 794 -18.03 -4.23 10.13
CA GLN A 794 -17.65 -5.58 10.53
C GLN A 794 -18.20 -5.89 11.93
N ASN A 795 -18.70 -7.11 12.13
CA ASN A 795 -19.15 -7.51 13.46
C ASN A 795 -17.93 -7.71 14.42
N PRO A 796 -18.11 -7.47 15.72
CA PRO A 796 -17.06 -7.64 16.73
C PRO A 796 -16.44 -9.04 16.82
N VAL A 797 -17.23 -10.10 16.65
CA VAL A 797 -16.73 -11.49 16.72
C VAL A 797 -15.74 -11.78 15.60
N ASP A 798 -16.06 -11.43 14.36
CA ASP A 798 -15.19 -11.56 13.20
C ASP A 798 -13.93 -10.72 13.36
N LEU A 799 -14.06 -9.50 13.90
CA LEU A 799 -12.93 -8.62 14.17
C LEU A 799 -11.95 -9.28 15.15
N ILE A 800 -12.45 -9.79 16.28
CA ILE A 800 -11.62 -10.47 17.28
C ILE A 800 -11.07 -11.79 16.75
N LYS A 801 -11.83 -12.58 16.01
CA LYS A 801 -11.36 -13.82 15.40
C LYS A 801 -10.23 -13.57 14.42
N ASN A 802 -10.39 -12.60 13.53
CA ASN A 802 -9.35 -12.22 12.56
C ASN A 802 -8.11 -11.67 13.26
N ALA A 803 -8.28 -10.80 14.26
CA ALA A 803 -7.18 -10.29 15.07
C ALA A 803 -6.44 -11.41 15.82
N ALA A 804 -7.19 -12.33 16.44
CA ALA A 804 -6.65 -13.44 17.19
C ALA A 804 -5.92 -14.43 16.29
N GLY A 805 -6.47 -14.75 15.12
CA GLY A 805 -5.83 -15.62 14.11
C GLY A 805 -4.47 -15.07 13.67
N LYS A 806 -4.40 -13.76 13.34
CA LYS A 806 -3.13 -13.09 13.00
C LYS A 806 -2.12 -13.15 14.16
N ARG A 807 -2.54 -12.79 15.38
CA ARG A 807 -1.66 -12.77 16.57
C ARG A 807 -1.21 -14.16 16.99
N TYR A 808 -2.10 -15.16 16.90
CA TYR A 808 -1.81 -16.56 17.19
C TYR A 808 -0.74 -17.10 16.23
N GLY A 809 -0.90 -16.86 14.92
CA GLY A 809 0.08 -17.25 13.91
C GLY A 809 1.48 -16.72 14.21
N ASN A 810 1.59 -15.42 14.50
CA ASN A 810 2.87 -14.78 14.83
C ASN A 810 3.48 -15.33 16.13
N GLN A 811 2.68 -15.50 17.19
CA GLN A 811 3.17 -16.02 18.47
C GLN A 811 3.53 -17.50 18.41
N LYS A 812 2.81 -18.31 17.60
CA LYS A 812 3.11 -19.73 17.39
C LYS A 812 4.50 -19.89 16.77
N TRP A 813 4.80 -19.14 15.71
CA TRP A 813 6.12 -19.15 15.08
C TRP A 813 7.22 -18.68 16.01
N LEU A 814 7.00 -17.56 16.73
CA LEU A 814 7.96 -17.05 17.71
C LEU A 814 8.28 -18.10 18.78
N ARG A 815 7.26 -18.79 19.31
CA ARG A 815 7.42 -19.83 20.35
C ARG A 815 8.18 -21.06 19.84
N ILE A 816 7.89 -21.52 18.63
CA ILE A 816 8.61 -22.64 18.00
C ILE A 816 10.07 -22.26 17.81
N ALA A 817 10.33 -21.08 17.22
CA ALA A 817 11.67 -20.57 17.01
C ALA A 817 12.43 -20.40 18.33
N SER A 818 11.81 -19.81 19.36
CA SER A 818 12.43 -19.64 20.68
C SER A 818 12.68 -20.96 21.40
N GLY A 819 11.80 -21.96 21.22
CA GLY A 819 11.99 -23.29 21.80
C GLY A 819 13.19 -24.02 21.20
N ILE A 820 13.31 -24.00 19.86
CA ILE A 820 14.46 -24.57 19.15
C ILE A 820 15.74 -23.82 19.53
N GLY A 821 15.73 -22.49 19.45
CA GLY A 821 16.88 -21.65 19.78
C GLY A 821 17.32 -21.82 21.24
N GLY A 822 16.37 -21.88 22.18
CA GLY A 822 16.63 -22.10 23.61
C GLY A 822 17.20 -23.48 23.92
N ALA A 823 16.69 -24.53 23.28
CA ALA A 823 17.22 -25.89 23.44
C ALA A 823 18.65 -26.01 22.90
N VAL A 824 18.92 -25.45 21.72
CA VAL A 824 20.27 -25.41 21.13
C VAL A 824 21.22 -24.60 22.00
N PHE A 825 20.79 -23.43 22.50
CA PHE A 825 21.55 -22.60 23.42
C PHE A 825 21.87 -23.31 24.75
N GLY A 826 20.87 -23.95 25.37
CA GLY A 826 21.07 -24.71 26.60
C GLY A 826 22.01 -25.90 26.40
N THR A 827 21.89 -26.60 25.27
CA THR A 827 22.79 -27.71 24.90
C THR A 827 24.22 -27.20 24.68
N ALA A 828 24.39 -26.03 24.08
CA ALA A 828 25.70 -25.39 23.91
C ALA A 828 26.37 -25.11 25.26
N ILE A 829 25.62 -24.56 26.23
CA ILE A 829 26.12 -24.32 27.58
C ILE A 829 26.46 -25.63 28.30
N LEU A 830 25.58 -26.63 28.22
CA LEU A 830 25.81 -27.93 28.86
C LEU A 830 27.04 -28.66 28.28
N ALA A 831 27.29 -28.55 26.98
CA ALA A 831 28.46 -29.13 26.32
C ALA A 831 29.79 -28.62 26.93
N GLN A 832 29.83 -27.38 27.43
CA GLN A 832 31.02 -26.80 28.08
C GLN A 832 31.48 -27.59 29.29
N PHE A 833 30.54 -28.18 30.05
CA PHE A 833 30.84 -29.00 31.22
C PHE A 833 31.36 -30.41 30.85
N GLY A 834 31.26 -30.79 29.57
CA GLY A 834 31.82 -32.03 29.03
C GLY A 834 33.17 -31.85 28.35
N PHE A 835 33.51 -30.63 27.92
CA PHE A 835 34.78 -30.32 27.25
C PHE A 835 35.96 -30.34 28.22
N GLY A 836 37.14 -30.74 27.73
CA GLY A 836 38.38 -30.76 28.51
C GLY A 836 38.52 -31.84 29.61
N LYS A 837 37.51 -32.69 29.85
CA LYS A 837 37.60 -33.72 30.90
C LYS A 837 38.65 -34.80 30.56
N ILE A 838 39.63 -34.95 31.46
CA ILE A 838 40.67 -35.98 31.38
C ILE A 838 40.08 -37.32 31.86
N ARG A 839 40.09 -38.33 30.97
CA ARG A 839 39.34 -39.59 31.17
C ARG A 839 39.98 -40.58 32.16
N ASN A 840 41.11 -40.24 32.78
CA ASN A 840 41.76 -41.01 33.87
C ASN A 840 42.86 -40.18 34.55
N PRO A 841 42.53 -39.28 35.50
CA PRO A 841 43.52 -38.46 36.20
C PRO A 841 44.51 -39.28 37.03
N GLN A 842 44.12 -40.50 37.45
CA GLN A 842 44.96 -41.43 38.20
C GLN A 842 46.15 -42.00 37.41
N ASN A 843 46.04 -42.13 36.08
CA ASN A 843 47.16 -42.58 35.26
C ASN A 843 48.22 -41.48 35.06
N ILE A 844 47.78 -40.22 35.03
CA ILE A 844 48.68 -39.06 34.99
C ILE A 844 49.39 -38.90 36.33
N GLN A 845 48.68 -39.08 37.45
CA GLN A 845 49.30 -39.13 38.79
C GLN A 845 50.24 -40.31 38.99
N LYS A 846 49.94 -41.49 38.41
CA LYS A 846 50.85 -42.64 38.44
C LYS A 846 52.15 -42.36 37.68
N GLN A 847 52.08 -41.81 36.47
CA GLN A 847 53.28 -41.40 35.73
C GLN A 847 54.15 -40.39 36.49
N VAL A 848 53.52 -39.46 37.20
CA VAL A 848 54.21 -38.49 38.07
C VAL A 848 54.86 -39.14 39.28
N ASN A 849 54.16 -40.07 39.94
CA ASN A 849 54.69 -40.78 41.09
C ASN A 849 55.79 -41.78 40.69
N ASP A 850 55.71 -42.35 39.49
CA ASP A 850 56.71 -43.28 38.96
C ASP A 850 57.98 -42.52 38.51
N ASP A 851 57.85 -41.34 37.89
CA ASP A 851 58.98 -40.46 37.51
C ASP A 851 59.62 -39.71 38.71
N ALA A 852 58.88 -39.48 39.79
CA ALA A 852 59.42 -38.89 41.03
C ALA A 852 60.16 -39.90 41.91
N ASN A 853 59.95 -41.20 41.66
CA ASN A 853 60.61 -42.31 42.35
C ASN A 853 61.73 -42.97 41.50
N SER A 854 62.03 -42.43 40.31
CA SER A 854 63.20 -42.75 39.49
C SER A 854 64.22 -41.61 39.54
#